data_AF-A0A8R2NKN3-F1
#
_entry.id   AF-A0A8R2NKN3-F1
#
_cell.length_a   1.000
_cell.length_b   1.000
_cell.length_c   1.000
_cell.angle_alpha   90.00
_cell.angle_beta   90.00
_cell.angle_gamma   90.00
#
_symmetry.space_group_name_H-M   'P 1'
#
loop_
_entity.id
_entity.type
_entity.pdbx_description
1 polymer ?
#
loop_
_entity_poly.entity_id
_entity_poly.type
_entity_poly.pdbx_seq_one_letter_code
_entity_poly.pdbx_strand_id
1 'polypeptide(L)'
;MPNEPHKFLQNYFMGGEDSKSALANRVDALCSYNNINSPFARRIVGDLDALLNEHNGLLKLFKSHMHKLQSDNHAIVINPDKTSAGEHIRRFNAPVVDDVAGIMVGDRTATREIVIRRRNNNIEFIADTHRSYDALQYPIMFWKGQDGYCINIKQRDPVTGDETNKNISSKAYYAYRMMIRRGQDNVVLRCREICQQFMVDMYVKIESERLRYLRYNQQKLRSPRHMQKYSQDALTYVREYGRPCLFITFTCNPKWLEITSLLLPGQNAIHRHDIPARVFKQKLKSLMSFITKLHVFGPTRCWVYSVEWQKRGLPHAHILVWLIDKIRPEEIDSIISAEIPDMSTDTLLFDIVTTNMIHGPCGNLNSSSPCMANGKCTKSFPIEFSNDTITNVDGYPIYRRRNTDNGGQSFTKNIKNVDIDIDNHWVVPYSPLLSKTFNAHINVEFCNSVKSIKYICKYVNKGSDMAVFHIENTNVNAPPVNNNNEITLYQIGRYISSNEARVFFTTDTAIDRAINPPKTTLTKFFELCNRVDAFGTFARTLLYSEVPHYFEWAQTKKWAPRKQGTPIDACPGLFKSNPLGRVFTVNPRQTECFYLRLLLVNVTGPLSFQDIHKVNGQQYPTYKDTCLAPGLLEDDNQWDCMLPEAALNCTSIQIRLLFAIVLTTCFPARAEILWNNHKNTMTDDILHRHRTRWNDLTIIFSDAMYNEALIAIEDLCIAIANLPLSHFV
;
A
#
# COMPACT_ATOMS: atom_id res chain seq x y z
N MET A 1 -2.26 4.02 44.52
CA MET A 1 -1.86 3.83 45.93
C MET A 1 -3.11 3.77 46.81
N PRO A 2 -3.07 3.28 48.07
CA PRO A 2 -4.28 3.12 48.91
C PRO A 2 -5.03 4.42 49.23
N ASN A 3 -4.40 5.59 49.06
CA ASN A 3 -4.96 6.90 49.36
C ASN A 3 -5.09 7.81 48.12
N GLU A 4 -5.02 7.24 46.91
CA GLU A 4 -5.22 7.98 45.67
C GLU A 4 -6.64 7.75 45.14
N PRO A 5 -7.28 8.77 44.54
CA PRO A 5 -8.57 8.59 43.89
C PRO A 5 -8.46 7.53 42.78
N HIS A 6 -9.49 6.68 42.67
CA HIS A 6 -9.57 5.66 41.63
C HIS A 6 -9.46 6.30 40.23
N LYS A 7 -8.81 5.59 39.30
CA LYS A 7 -8.67 6.03 37.90
C LYS A 7 -8.93 4.86 36.93
N PHE A 8 -9.34 5.20 35.70
CA PHE A 8 -9.54 4.25 34.61
C PHE A 8 -10.50 3.10 35.00
N LEU A 9 -10.06 1.84 34.87
CA LEU A 9 -10.85 0.66 35.22
C LEU A 9 -11.21 0.58 36.70
N GLN A 10 -10.40 1.17 37.59
CA GLN A 10 -10.71 1.18 39.02
C GLN A 10 -12.03 1.91 39.31
N ASN A 11 -12.43 2.86 38.46
CA ASN A 11 -13.70 3.57 38.62
C ASN A 11 -14.93 2.68 38.42
N TYR A 12 -14.78 1.58 37.67
CA TYR A 12 -15.85 0.62 37.39
C TYR A 12 -15.78 -0.61 38.30
N PHE A 13 -14.58 -1.00 38.76
CA PHE A 13 -14.34 -2.27 39.44
C PHE A 13 -13.95 -2.13 40.93
N MET A 14 -13.54 -0.95 41.40
CA MET A 14 -13.03 -0.73 42.76
C MET A 14 -13.92 0.27 43.52
N GLY A 15 -14.32 -0.08 44.74
CA GLY A 15 -15.15 0.74 45.63
C GLY A 15 -15.90 -0.15 46.61
N GLY A 16 -15.56 -0.08 47.90
CA GLY A 16 -16.08 -0.97 48.93
C GLY A 16 -17.58 -0.80 49.18
N GLU A 17 -18.23 -1.95 49.42
CA GLU A 17 -19.60 -2.20 49.88
C GLU A 17 -20.77 -1.60 49.09
N ASP A 18 -21.81 -2.41 48.88
CA ASP A 18 -23.06 -2.10 48.17
C ASP A 18 -23.99 -1.16 48.97
N SER A 19 -23.43 -0.17 49.66
CA SER A 19 -24.20 0.87 50.36
C SER A 19 -24.57 2.01 49.41
N LYS A 20 -25.73 2.65 49.64
CA LYS A 20 -26.19 3.82 48.85
C LYS A 20 -25.17 4.97 48.84
N SER A 21 -24.35 5.11 49.89
CA SER A 21 -23.28 6.10 49.99
C SER A 21 -22.09 5.77 49.10
N ALA A 22 -21.72 4.51 48.92
CA ALA A 22 -20.66 4.10 48.00
C ALA A 22 -21.03 4.34 46.53
N LEU A 23 -22.29 4.11 46.16
CA LEU A 23 -22.80 4.43 44.82
C LEU A 23 -22.75 5.94 44.54
N ALA A 24 -23.22 6.76 45.47
CA ALA A 24 -23.17 8.22 45.35
C ALA A 24 -21.73 8.73 45.16
N ASN A 25 -20.79 8.21 45.95
CA ASN A 25 -19.38 8.55 45.85
C ASN A 25 -18.76 8.15 44.49
N ARG A 26 -19.16 7.01 43.88
CA ARG A 26 -18.70 6.61 42.54
C ARG A 26 -19.26 7.50 41.44
N VAL A 27 -20.57 7.80 41.49
CA VAL A 27 -21.22 8.71 40.54
C VAL A 27 -20.58 10.09 40.63
N ASP A 28 -20.31 10.58 41.84
CA ASP A 28 -19.66 11.87 42.06
C ASP A 28 -18.20 11.89 41.58
N ALA A 29 -17.43 10.82 41.79
CA ALA A 29 -16.07 10.70 41.28
C ALA A 29 -16.03 10.69 39.75
N LEU A 30 -16.91 9.92 39.10
CA LEU A 30 -17.01 9.82 37.64
C LEU A 30 -17.49 11.12 37.00
N CYS A 31 -18.46 11.79 37.62
CA CYS A 31 -18.98 13.08 37.15
C CYS A 31 -17.95 14.21 37.34
N SER A 32 -17.26 14.24 38.48
CA SER A 32 -16.23 15.24 38.77
C SER A 32 -15.01 15.09 37.87
N TYR A 33 -14.58 13.86 37.57
CA TYR A 33 -13.43 13.60 36.68
C TYR A 33 -13.66 14.12 35.26
N ASN A 34 -14.90 14.05 34.76
CA ASN A 34 -15.25 14.45 33.39
C ASN A 34 -15.84 15.88 33.29
N ASN A 35 -15.87 16.65 34.38
CA ASN A 35 -16.56 17.95 34.48
C ASN A 35 -18.06 17.89 34.07
N ILE A 36 -18.72 16.77 34.35
CA ILE A 36 -20.12 16.53 33.97
C ILE A 36 -21.01 16.70 35.21
N ASN A 37 -21.60 17.88 35.41
CA ASN A 37 -22.42 18.16 36.60
C ASN A 37 -23.93 18.24 36.37
N SER A 38 -24.41 17.93 35.15
CA SER A 38 -25.84 17.92 34.84
C SER A 38 -26.59 16.81 35.60
N PRO A 39 -27.77 17.08 36.20
CA PRO A 39 -28.61 16.05 36.84
C PRO A 39 -28.96 14.89 35.90
N PHE A 40 -29.16 15.18 34.61
CA PHE A 40 -29.46 14.17 33.60
C PHE A 40 -28.27 13.22 33.37
N ALA A 41 -27.05 13.78 33.28
CA ALA A 41 -25.86 12.98 33.08
C ALA A 41 -25.49 12.16 34.33
N ARG A 42 -25.68 12.73 35.53
CA ARG A 42 -25.55 11.99 36.80
C ARG A 42 -26.48 10.78 36.85
N ARG A 43 -27.73 10.91 36.40
CA ARG A 43 -28.68 9.80 36.29
C ARG A 43 -28.16 8.71 35.36
N ILE A 44 -27.69 9.06 34.17
CA ILE A 44 -27.13 8.08 33.21
C ILE A 44 -25.93 7.34 33.81
N VAL A 45 -25.02 8.04 34.49
CA VAL A 45 -23.87 7.41 35.16
C VAL A 45 -24.33 6.45 36.27
N GLY A 46 -25.35 6.83 37.05
CA GLY A 46 -25.96 5.95 38.04
C GLY A 46 -26.60 4.70 37.44
N ASP A 47 -27.35 4.84 36.34
CA ASP A 47 -27.99 3.73 35.63
C ASP A 47 -26.93 2.76 35.04
N LEU A 48 -25.83 3.29 34.51
CA LEU A 48 -24.71 2.48 34.00
C LEU A 48 -23.96 1.74 35.12
N ASP A 49 -23.73 2.38 36.26
CA ASP A 49 -23.11 1.73 37.43
C ASP A 49 -24.00 0.57 37.93
N ALA A 50 -25.31 0.80 38.05
CA ALA A 50 -26.26 -0.25 38.43
C ALA A 50 -26.24 -1.44 37.45
N LEU A 51 -26.29 -1.16 36.14
CA LEU A 51 -26.23 -2.16 35.07
C LEU A 51 -24.97 -3.05 35.18
N LEU A 52 -23.79 -2.42 35.39
CA LEU A 52 -22.53 -3.13 35.50
C LEU A 52 -22.48 -3.98 36.79
N ASN A 53 -22.96 -3.46 37.92
CA ASN A 53 -22.99 -4.21 39.18
C ASN A 53 -23.90 -5.44 39.10
N GLU A 54 -25.06 -5.30 38.45
CA GLU A 54 -26.03 -6.38 38.32
C GLU A 54 -25.56 -7.50 37.38
N HIS A 55 -24.94 -7.13 36.26
CA HIS A 55 -24.74 -8.07 35.15
C HIS A 55 -23.28 -8.38 34.80
N ASN A 56 -22.29 -7.60 35.25
CA ASN A 56 -20.90 -7.81 34.84
C ASN A 56 -20.23 -8.93 35.66
N GLY A 57 -19.91 -10.05 35.00
CA GLY A 57 -19.30 -11.21 35.64
C GLY A 57 -17.88 -10.96 36.16
N LEU A 58 -17.10 -10.10 35.48
CA LEU A 58 -15.76 -9.73 35.94
C LEU A 58 -15.85 -8.89 37.20
N LEU A 59 -16.81 -7.98 37.28
CA LEU A 59 -17.04 -7.14 38.46
C LEU A 59 -17.40 -7.97 39.70
N LYS A 60 -18.28 -8.97 39.55
CA LYS A 60 -18.59 -9.93 40.62
C LYS A 60 -17.37 -10.73 41.06
N LEU A 61 -16.54 -11.16 40.10
CA LEU A 61 -15.28 -11.86 40.38
C LEU A 61 -14.30 -10.97 41.16
N PHE A 62 -14.11 -9.71 40.75
CA PHE A 62 -13.26 -8.77 41.47
C PHE A 62 -13.77 -8.53 42.89
N LYS A 63 -15.06 -8.23 43.08
CA LYS A 63 -15.66 -8.00 44.41
C LYS A 63 -15.55 -9.22 45.34
N SER A 64 -15.82 -10.43 44.84
CA SER A 64 -15.70 -11.67 45.63
C SER A 64 -14.26 -11.97 46.06
N HIS A 65 -13.28 -11.58 45.26
CA HIS A 65 -11.86 -11.76 45.57
C HIS A 65 -11.27 -10.57 46.34
N MET A 66 -11.93 -9.40 46.34
CA MET A 66 -11.52 -8.23 47.12
C MET A 66 -11.44 -8.52 48.62
N HIS A 67 -12.37 -9.29 49.19
CA HIS A 67 -12.29 -9.70 50.60
C HIS A 67 -11.09 -10.61 50.90
N LYS A 68 -10.67 -11.45 49.95
CA LYS A 68 -9.44 -12.26 50.07
C LYS A 68 -8.16 -11.42 49.85
N LEU A 69 -8.27 -10.31 49.14
CA LEU A 69 -7.21 -9.32 48.92
C LEU A 69 -7.09 -8.29 50.07
N GLN A 70 -7.95 -8.36 51.10
CA GLN A 70 -7.85 -7.53 52.30
C GLN A 70 -6.89 -8.13 53.34
N SER A 71 -6.67 -9.45 53.36
CA SER A 71 -5.72 -10.12 54.27
C SER A 71 -4.26 -10.01 53.81
N ASP A 72 -4.04 -9.91 52.49
CA ASP A 72 -2.73 -9.65 51.91
C ASP A 72 -2.75 -8.28 51.25
N ASN A 73 -1.84 -7.39 51.64
CA ASN A 73 -1.78 -6.02 51.11
C ASN A 73 -1.51 -5.96 49.57
N HIS A 74 -2.55 -6.05 48.75
CA HIS A 74 -2.50 -6.00 47.28
C HIS A 74 -3.02 -4.66 46.74
N ALA A 75 -2.50 -4.18 45.60
CA ALA A 75 -2.99 -2.97 44.93
C ALA A 75 -3.14 -3.22 43.42
N ILE A 76 -4.38 -3.32 42.94
CA ILE A 76 -4.68 -3.47 41.50
C ILE A 76 -4.55 -2.10 40.85
N VAL A 77 -3.48 -1.86 40.08
CA VAL A 77 -3.22 -0.60 39.36
C VAL A 77 -3.24 -0.88 37.87
N ILE A 78 -4.33 -0.51 37.20
CA ILE A 78 -4.52 -0.77 35.77
C ILE A 78 -4.16 0.50 34.99
N ASN A 79 -2.97 0.49 34.37
CA ASN A 79 -2.51 1.55 33.47
C ASN A 79 -2.51 1.03 32.02
N PRO A 80 -3.58 1.25 31.24
CA PRO A 80 -3.60 0.89 29.82
C PRO A 80 -2.60 1.72 28.98
N ASP A 81 -2.11 2.85 29.53
CA ASP A 81 -1.26 3.83 28.82
C ASP A 81 0.17 3.94 29.38
N LYS A 82 0.69 2.91 30.05
CA LYS A 82 2.02 2.99 30.70
C LYS A 82 3.16 3.02 29.67
N THR A 83 3.90 4.13 29.60
CA THR A 83 5.23 4.22 28.94
C THR A 83 6.35 3.72 29.84
N SER A 84 7.45 3.23 29.23
CA SER A 84 8.67 2.76 29.90
C SER A 84 9.28 3.83 30.83
N ALA A 85 9.89 3.40 31.94
CA ALA A 85 10.44 4.30 32.95
C ALA A 85 11.52 5.22 32.34
N GLY A 86 11.30 6.54 32.43
CA GLY A 86 12.20 7.59 31.92
C GLY A 86 11.51 8.73 31.16
N GLU A 87 10.22 8.64 30.84
CA GLU A 87 9.54 9.64 30.00
C GLU A 87 8.31 10.29 30.63
N HIS A 88 8.12 11.59 30.33
CA HIS A 88 7.26 12.52 31.05
C HIS A 88 5.76 12.39 30.70
N ILE A 89 4.91 12.48 31.72
CA ILE A 89 3.44 12.23 31.73
C ILE A 89 2.59 13.21 30.88
N ARG A 90 3.21 14.15 30.15
CA ARG A 90 2.50 15.14 29.28
C ARG A 90 2.77 14.97 27.78
N ARG A 91 3.22 13.79 27.34
CA ARG A 91 3.66 13.52 25.95
C ARG A 91 2.53 13.20 24.95
N PHE A 92 1.26 13.35 25.34
CA PHE A 92 0.10 13.11 24.47
C PHE A 92 -0.81 14.33 24.48
N ASN A 93 -0.63 15.21 23.49
CA ASN A 93 -1.67 16.17 23.08
C ASN A 93 -2.07 15.89 21.63
N ALA A 94 -3.36 16.10 21.38
CA ALA A 94 -4.14 15.59 20.26
C ALA A 94 -3.80 16.21 18.88
N PRO A 95 -4.12 15.51 17.77
CA PRO A 95 -4.38 16.16 16.49
C PRO A 95 -5.49 17.22 16.64
N VAL A 96 -5.39 18.33 15.93
CA VAL A 96 -6.34 19.48 15.99
C VAL A 96 -7.66 19.19 15.23
N VAL A 97 -8.11 17.93 15.15
CA VAL A 97 -9.37 17.52 14.52
C VAL A 97 -9.93 16.30 15.28
N ASP A 98 -11.25 16.28 15.52
CA ASP A 98 -11.99 15.25 16.25
C ASP A 98 -11.98 13.85 15.58
N ASP A 99 -10.83 13.15 15.59
CA ASP A 99 -10.73 11.75 15.14
C ASP A 99 -9.62 10.98 15.90
N VAL A 100 -9.86 9.70 16.22
CA VAL A 100 -8.95 8.88 17.04
C VAL A 100 -7.97 8.10 16.15
N ALA A 101 -6.68 8.45 16.20
CA ALA A 101 -5.62 7.76 15.46
C ALA A 101 -4.64 7.04 16.41
N GLY A 102 -4.38 5.75 16.17
CA GLY A 102 -3.36 4.99 16.89
C GLY A 102 -1.97 5.17 16.27
N ILE A 103 -1.01 5.70 17.03
CA ILE A 103 0.41 5.78 16.66
C ILE A 103 1.16 4.73 17.49
N MET A 104 1.82 3.77 16.83
CA MET A 104 2.70 2.81 17.51
C MET A 104 4.15 3.32 17.55
N VAL A 105 4.62 3.67 18.74
CA VAL A 105 5.99 4.14 19.01
C VAL A 105 6.71 3.08 19.88
N GLY A 106 7.98 2.77 19.60
CA GLY A 106 8.77 1.75 20.33
C GLY A 106 8.86 0.39 19.64
N ASP A 107 9.25 -0.67 20.39
CA ASP A 107 9.28 -2.06 19.86
C ASP A 107 7.85 -2.48 19.48
N ARG A 108 7.61 -2.58 18.17
CA ARG A 108 6.32 -2.88 17.51
C ARG A 108 5.76 -4.28 17.82
N THR A 109 6.44 -5.04 18.68
CA THR A 109 6.06 -6.41 19.04
C THR A 109 5.91 -6.64 20.53
N ALA A 110 6.17 -5.61 21.34
CA ALA A 110 5.91 -5.63 22.78
C ALA A 110 4.42 -5.92 23.04
N THR A 111 4.15 -6.68 24.10
CA THR A 111 2.81 -7.00 24.58
C THR A 111 2.12 -5.74 25.08
N ARG A 112 0.88 -5.47 24.62
CA ARG A 112 -0.01 -4.53 25.30
C ARG A 112 -0.54 -5.25 26.53
N GLU A 113 -0.35 -4.64 27.70
CA GLU A 113 -0.53 -5.33 28.97
C GLU A 113 -1.39 -4.53 29.92
N ILE A 114 -2.40 -5.19 30.50
CA ILE A 114 -2.99 -4.68 31.74
C ILE A 114 -2.09 -5.15 32.88
N VAL A 115 -1.52 -4.20 33.60
CA VAL A 115 -0.59 -4.46 34.71
C VAL A 115 -1.36 -4.77 36.00
N ILE A 116 -0.94 -5.81 36.71
CA ILE A 116 -1.38 -6.14 38.07
C ILE A 116 -0.15 -6.11 38.97
N ARG A 117 -0.18 -5.32 40.05
CA ARG A 117 0.97 -5.16 40.96
C ARG A 117 0.69 -5.81 42.32
N ARG A 118 1.61 -6.69 42.76
CA ARG A 118 1.67 -7.19 44.16
C ARG A 118 2.64 -6.32 44.99
N ARG A 119 2.45 -6.19 46.32
CA ARG A 119 3.33 -5.35 47.18
C ARG A 119 4.75 -5.90 47.35
N ASN A 120 5.02 -7.14 46.99
CA ASN A 120 6.38 -7.70 46.90
C ASN A 120 7.16 -7.21 45.66
N ASN A 121 6.70 -6.12 45.02
CA ASN A 121 7.19 -5.56 43.76
C ASN A 121 7.09 -6.49 42.53
N ASN A 122 6.46 -7.66 42.64
CA ASN A 122 6.22 -8.51 41.47
C ASN A 122 5.06 -7.94 40.64
N ILE A 123 5.29 -7.93 39.32
CA ILE A 123 4.37 -7.41 38.33
C ILE A 123 3.86 -8.58 37.50
N GLU A 124 2.54 -8.74 37.42
CA GLU A 124 1.87 -9.69 36.55
C GLU A 124 1.11 -8.92 35.45
N PHE A 125 0.97 -9.54 34.28
CA PHE A 125 0.42 -8.88 33.10
C PHE A 125 -0.71 -9.70 32.48
N ILE A 126 -1.82 -9.06 32.13
CA ILE A 126 -2.84 -9.65 31.26
C ILE A 126 -2.50 -9.23 29.83
N ALA A 127 -2.11 -10.22 29.01
CA ALA A 127 -1.78 -10.01 27.61
C ALA A 127 -3.01 -9.60 26.78
N ASP A 128 -2.77 -8.84 25.70
CA ASP A 128 -3.76 -8.49 24.68
C ASP A 128 -4.54 -9.69 24.10
N THR A 129 -3.94 -10.88 24.07
CA THR A 129 -4.58 -12.12 23.60
C THR A 129 -5.42 -12.85 24.66
N HIS A 130 -5.51 -12.31 25.88
CA HIS A 130 -6.30 -12.90 26.95
C HIS A 130 -7.80 -12.70 26.67
N ARG A 131 -8.62 -13.72 26.94
CA ARG A 131 -10.09 -13.68 26.69
C ARG A 131 -10.78 -12.51 27.36
N SER A 132 -10.35 -12.10 28.55
CA SER A 132 -10.99 -11.02 29.30
C SER A 132 -10.48 -9.62 28.93
N TYR A 133 -9.46 -9.51 28.06
CA TYR A 133 -8.80 -8.23 27.76
C TYR A 133 -9.79 -7.18 27.24
N ASP A 134 -10.59 -7.53 26.23
CA ASP A 134 -11.52 -6.60 25.58
C ASP A 134 -12.55 -6.04 26.57
N ALA A 135 -13.08 -6.90 27.46
CA ALA A 135 -14.07 -6.50 28.44
C ALA A 135 -13.50 -5.76 29.64
N LEU A 136 -12.21 -5.98 29.95
CA LEU A 136 -11.49 -5.15 30.89
C LEU A 136 -11.24 -3.78 30.28
N GLN A 137 -10.78 -3.68 29.02
CA GLN A 137 -10.45 -2.40 28.39
C GLN A 137 -11.69 -1.56 28.04
N TYR A 138 -12.80 -2.20 27.64
CA TYR A 138 -14.04 -1.52 27.22
C TYR A 138 -15.26 -2.00 28.03
N PRO A 139 -15.30 -1.76 29.35
CA PRO A 139 -16.31 -2.34 30.25
C PRO A 139 -17.74 -1.93 29.92
N ILE A 140 -17.96 -0.74 29.36
CA ILE A 140 -19.29 -0.28 28.93
C ILE A 140 -19.74 -1.01 27.65
N MET A 141 -18.81 -1.25 26.71
CA MET A 141 -19.10 -1.95 25.46
C MET A 141 -19.35 -3.45 25.70
N PHE A 142 -18.66 -4.03 26.68
CA PHE A 142 -18.77 -5.42 27.10
C PHE A 142 -19.37 -5.53 28.50
N TRP A 143 -20.53 -4.91 28.70
CA TRP A 143 -21.16 -4.70 30.01
C TRP A 143 -21.43 -5.96 30.84
N LYS A 144 -21.53 -7.16 30.22
CA LYS A 144 -21.64 -8.43 30.99
C LYS A 144 -20.27 -9.02 31.41
N GLY A 145 -19.16 -8.40 31.01
CA GLY A 145 -17.83 -8.99 31.16
C GLY A 145 -17.59 -10.16 30.20
N GLN A 146 -18.13 -10.09 28.97
CA GLN A 146 -18.06 -11.22 28.04
C GLN A 146 -16.63 -11.50 27.56
N ASP A 147 -16.34 -12.76 27.27
CA ASP A 147 -15.09 -13.15 26.62
C ASP A 147 -14.92 -12.44 25.25
N GLY A 148 -13.77 -11.80 25.10
CA GLY A 148 -13.19 -11.27 23.88
C GLY A 148 -12.37 -12.30 23.11
N TYR A 149 -11.54 -11.83 22.18
CA TYR A 149 -10.71 -12.74 21.39
C TYR A 149 -9.62 -13.42 22.24
N CYS A 150 -9.45 -14.73 22.06
CA CYS A 150 -8.24 -15.45 22.44
C CYS A 150 -7.80 -16.39 21.32
N ILE A 151 -6.50 -16.71 21.25
CA ILE A 151 -5.89 -17.45 20.15
C ILE A 151 -6.40 -18.89 19.99
N ASN A 152 -7.06 -19.44 21.01
CA ASN A 152 -7.51 -20.83 21.08
C ASN A 152 -8.97 -21.04 20.67
N ILE A 153 -9.67 -20.01 20.19
CA ILE A 153 -11.04 -20.17 19.70
C ILE A 153 -11.03 -21.04 18.45
N LYS A 154 -11.73 -22.18 18.46
CA LYS A 154 -11.83 -23.09 17.31
C LYS A 154 -12.86 -22.60 16.28
N GLN A 155 -12.55 -22.79 15.00
CA GLN A 155 -13.54 -22.62 13.93
C GLN A 155 -14.56 -23.75 14.01
N ARG A 156 -15.83 -23.44 13.74
CA ARG A 156 -16.90 -24.43 13.65
C ARG A 156 -17.40 -24.57 12.23
N ASP A 157 -17.70 -25.80 11.82
CA ASP A 157 -18.33 -26.06 10.54
C ASP A 157 -19.74 -25.41 10.52
N PRO A 158 -20.08 -24.61 9.50
CA PRO A 158 -21.36 -23.91 9.47
C PRO A 158 -22.57 -24.80 9.19
N VAL A 159 -22.35 -26.04 8.72
CA VAL A 159 -23.39 -27.02 8.41
C VAL A 159 -23.55 -28.02 9.56
N THR A 160 -22.46 -28.57 10.08
CA THR A 160 -22.52 -29.61 11.13
C THR A 160 -22.42 -29.05 12.55
N GLY A 161 -21.84 -27.86 12.72
CA GLY A 161 -21.62 -27.24 14.04
C GLY A 161 -20.38 -27.73 14.77
N ASP A 162 -19.65 -28.69 14.21
CA ASP A 162 -18.49 -29.35 14.82
C ASP A 162 -17.25 -28.44 14.80
N GLU A 163 -16.38 -28.62 15.80
CA GLU A 163 -15.10 -27.91 15.85
C GLU A 163 -14.12 -28.47 14.83
N THR A 164 -13.51 -27.58 14.06
CA THR A 164 -12.45 -27.92 13.12
C THR A 164 -11.08 -27.85 13.78
N ASN A 165 -10.07 -28.43 13.13
CA ASN A 165 -8.68 -28.35 13.58
C ASN A 165 -8.06 -26.93 13.49
N LYS A 166 -8.77 -25.95 12.92
CA LYS A 166 -8.28 -24.57 12.74
C LYS A 166 -8.81 -23.64 13.81
N ASN A 167 -7.96 -22.71 14.26
CA ASN A 167 -8.38 -21.63 15.15
C ASN A 167 -8.99 -20.47 14.34
N ILE A 168 -9.90 -19.72 14.94
CA ILE A 168 -10.43 -18.45 14.41
C ILE A 168 -9.32 -17.40 14.53
N SER A 169 -9.03 -16.70 13.44
CA SER A 169 -8.10 -15.55 13.50
C SER A 169 -8.75 -14.36 14.20
N SER A 170 -7.96 -13.53 14.89
CA SER A 170 -8.40 -12.26 15.47
C SER A 170 -9.21 -11.40 14.51
N LYS A 171 -8.77 -11.29 13.24
CA LYS A 171 -9.52 -10.59 12.18
C LYS A 171 -10.92 -11.16 11.97
N ALA A 172 -11.05 -12.47 11.85
CA ALA A 172 -12.33 -13.13 11.64
C ALA A 172 -13.26 -12.97 12.86
N TYR A 173 -12.70 -13.03 14.07
CA TYR A 173 -13.44 -12.80 15.31
C TYR A 173 -14.02 -11.39 15.35
N TYR A 174 -13.19 -10.36 15.18
CA TYR A 174 -13.66 -8.97 15.24
C TYR A 174 -14.55 -8.58 14.06
N ALA A 175 -14.30 -9.13 12.86
CA ALA A 175 -15.22 -8.98 11.73
C ALA A 175 -16.60 -9.57 12.04
N TYR A 176 -16.65 -10.74 12.66
CA TYR A 176 -17.91 -11.35 13.12
C TYR A 176 -18.61 -10.48 14.17
N ARG A 177 -17.88 -9.87 15.10
CA ARG A 177 -18.45 -8.98 16.13
C ARG A 177 -19.00 -7.69 15.55
N MET A 178 -18.40 -7.15 14.49
CA MET A 178 -18.87 -5.95 13.79
C MET A 178 -19.94 -6.23 12.72
N MET A 179 -20.26 -7.49 12.44
CA MET A 179 -21.26 -7.85 11.45
C MET A 179 -22.66 -7.42 11.93
N ILE A 180 -23.40 -6.73 11.06
CA ILE A 180 -24.82 -6.40 11.28
C ILE A 180 -25.64 -7.61 10.84
N ARG A 181 -26.54 -8.09 11.69
CA ARG A 181 -27.42 -9.23 11.42
C ARG A 181 -28.87 -8.78 11.55
N ARG A 182 -29.73 -9.25 10.64
CA ARG A 182 -31.16 -8.91 10.65
C ARG A 182 -31.79 -9.39 11.95
N GLY A 183 -32.56 -8.51 12.60
CA GLY A 183 -33.22 -8.83 13.88
C GLY A 183 -32.30 -8.88 15.10
N GLN A 184 -31.02 -8.49 14.97
CA GLN A 184 -30.09 -8.41 16.10
C GLN A 184 -29.50 -7.01 16.21
N ASP A 185 -29.43 -6.52 17.45
CA ASP A 185 -28.80 -5.23 17.70
C ASP A 185 -27.28 -5.37 17.88
N ASN A 186 -26.50 -4.50 17.24
CA ASN A 186 -25.05 -4.50 17.37
C ASN A 186 -24.59 -3.32 18.24
N VAL A 187 -24.53 -3.57 19.55
CA VAL A 187 -24.18 -2.57 20.58
C VAL A 187 -22.80 -1.95 20.34
N VAL A 188 -21.82 -2.73 19.83
CA VAL A 188 -20.47 -2.23 19.53
C VAL A 188 -20.53 -1.04 18.57
N LEU A 189 -21.33 -1.15 17.49
CA LEU A 189 -21.48 -0.10 16.49
C LEU A 189 -22.28 1.13 16.97
N ARG A 190 -22.91 1.05 18.14
CA ARG A 190 -23.68 2.16 18.74
C ARG A 190 -22.83 3.03 19.67
N CYS A 191 -21.64 2.57 20.06
CA CYS A 191 -20.78 3.26 21.01
C CYS A 191 -19.98 4.46 20.42
N ARG A 192 -20.35 4.98 19.23
CA ARG A 192 -19.80 6.19 18.59
C ARG A 192 -18.26 6.29 18.65
N GLU A 193 -17.70 7.27 19.36
CA GLU A 193 -16.26 7.52 19.46
C GLU A 193 -15.54 6.34 20.14
N ILE A 194 -16.17 5.69 21.12
CA ILE A 194 -15.65 4.47 21.76
C ILE A 194 -15.62 3.31 20.75
N CYS A 195 -16.58 3.24 19.81
CA CYS A 195 -16.53 2.27 18.71
C CYS A 195 -15.33 2.52 17.78
N GLN A 196 -15.01 3.77 17.46
CA GLN A 196 -13.84 4.10 16.65
C GLN A 196 -12.55 3.72 17.38
N GLN A 197 -12.43 4.07 18.66
CA GLN A 197 -11.29 3.69 19.49
C GLN A 197 -11.13 2.16 19.56
N PHE A 198 -12.23 1.44 19.82
CA PHE A 198 -12.25 -0.02 19.83
C PHE A 198 -11.83 -0.60 18.47
N MET A 199 -12.33 -0.08 17.35
CA MET A 199 -11.95 -0.55 16.02
C MET A 199 -10.46 -0.38 15.76
N VAL A 200 -9.89 0.79 16.11
CA VAL A 200 -8.46 1.07 15.97
C VAL A 200 -7.66 0.14 16.86
N ASP A 201 -8.03 -0.01 18.13
CA ASP A 201 -7.32 -0.83 19.11
C ASP A 201 -7.36 -2.32 18.76
N MET A 202 -8.53 -2.85 18.39
CA MET A 202 -8.66 -4.23 17.92
C MET A 202 -7.91 -4.47 16.62
N TYR A 203 -7.83 -3.47 15.75
CA TYR A 203 -7.01 -3.58 14.56
C TYR A 203 -5.52 -3.57 14.87
N VAL A 204 -5.08 -2.75 15.83
CA VAL A 204 -3.71 -2.83 16.32
C VAL A 204 -3.45 -4.19 16.97
N LYS A 205 -4.40 -4.76 17.73
CA LYS A 205 -4.29 -6.13 18.26
C LYS A 205 -4.16 -7.17 17.14
N ILE A 206 -4.96 -7.06 16.08
CA ILE A 206 -4.82 -7.90 14.87
C ILE A 206 -3.42 -7.75 14.27
N GLU A 207 -2.92 -6.52 14.10
CA GLU A 207 -1.61 -6.28 13.51
C GLU A 207 -0.45 -6.69 14.42
N SER A 208 -0.56 -6.50 15.73
CA SER A 208 0.42 -6.96 16.73
C SER A 208 0.51 -8.48 16.71
N GLU A 209 -0.61 -9.21 16.68
CA GLU A 209 -0.62 -10.67 16.54
C GLU A 209 0.04 -11.10 15.22
N ARG A 210 -0.22 -10.37 14.14
CA ARG A 210 0.40 -10.63 12.83
C ARG A 210 1.89 -10.32 12.84
N LEU A 211 2.32 -9.20 13.39
CA LEU A 211 3.73 -8.81 13.50
C LEU A 211 4.48 -9.76 14.44
N ARG A 212 3.85 -10.22 15.51
CA ARG A 212 4.37 -11.24 16.43
C ARG A 212 4.55 -12.57 15.70
N TYR A 213 3.55 -13.00 14.93
CA TYR A 213 3.69 -14.13 14.02
C TYR A 213 4.85 -13.90 13.03
N LEU A 214 4.91 -12.74 12.37
CA LEU A 214 5.96 -12.43 11.39
C LEU A 214 7.35 -12.47 12.05
N ARG A 215 7.53 -11.90 13.26
CA ARG A 215 8.78 -11.87 14.04
C ARG A 215 9.25 -13.27 14.40
N TYR A 216 8.36 -14.09 14.96
CA TYR A 216 8.70 -15.45 15.38
C TYR A 216 8.74 -16.47 14.24
N ASN A 217 8.36 -16.07 13.02
CA ASN A 217 8.41 -16.90 11.83
C ASN A 217 9.30 -16.26 10.73
N GLN A 218 10.24 -15.36 11.08
CA GLN A 218 11.10 -14.66 10.10
C GLN A 218 11.93 -15.61 9.21
N GLN A 219 12.51 -16.67 9.79
CA GLN A 219 13.23 -17.71 9.04
C GLN A 219 12.38 -18.41 7.96
N LYS A 220 11.07 -18.20 8.06
CA LYS A 220 10.03 -18.82 7.28
C LYS A 220 9.36 -17.85 6.30
N LEU A 221 9.71 -16.57 6.30
CA LEU A 221 8.98 -15.53 5.59
C LEU A 221 9.92 -14.68 4.72
N ARG A 222 10.02 -14.97 3.42
CA ARG A 222 10.66 -14.07 2.44
C ARG A 222 9.69 -12.97 1.96
N SER A 223 9.83 -11.78 2.56
CA SER A 223 9.89 -10.37 2.05
C SER A 223 9.08 -9.92 0.78
N PRO A 224 9.03 -8.61 0.38
CA PRO A 224 7.91 -7.80 -0.20
C PRO A 224 7.24 -8.19 -1.55
N ARG A 225 7.22 -9.47 -1.91
CA ARG A 225 6.73 -10.01 -3.19
C ARG A 225 5.24 -9.77 -3.49
N HIS A 226 4.41 -9.36 -2.52
CA HIS A 226 2.97 -9.17 -2.75
C HIS A 226 2.68 -7.96 -3.63
N MET A 227 3.15 -6.79 -3.21
CA MET A 227 2.91 -5.52 -3.91
C MET A 227 3.57 -5.54 -5.29
N GLN A 228 4.77 -6.15 -5.37
CA GLN A 228 5.45 -6.41 -6.63
C GLN A 228 4.62 -7.29 -7.59
N LYS A 229 3.85 -8.27 -7.07
CA LYS A 229 2.98 -9.13 -7.88
C LYS A 229 1.79 -8.38 -8.50
N TYR A 230 1.17 -7.44 -7.77
CA TYR A 230 0.08 -6.63 -8.35
C TYR A 230 0.58 -5.60 -9.37
N SER A 231 1.77 -5.04 -9.14
CA SER A 231 2.43 -4.19 -10.13
C SER A 231 2.81 -4.97 -11.39
N GLN A 232 3.25 -6.22 -11.24
CA GLN A 232 3.46 -7.11 -12.37
C GLN A 232 2.17 -7.47 -13.10
N ASP A 233 1.02 -7.58 -12.42
CA ASP A 233 -0.27 -7.77 -13.06
C ASP A 233 -0.61 -6.58 -13.96
N ALA A 234 -0.54 -5.36 -13.43
CA ALA A 234 -0.78 -4.14 -14.20
C ALA A 234 0.19 -4.01 -15.39
N LEU A 235 1.48 -4.31 -15.19
CA LEU A 235 2.49 -4.31 -16.27
C LEU A 235 2.24 -5.41 -17.32
N THR A 236 1.64 -6.55 -16.94
CA THR A 236 1.29 -7.62 -17.89
C THR A 236 0.23 -7.14 -18.88
N TYR A 237 -0.81 -6.45 -18.40
CA TYR A 237 -1.83 -5.84 -19.27
C TYR A 237 -1.25 -4.79 -20.21
N VAL A 238 -0.30 -3.97 -19.72
CA VAL A 238 0.38 -2.96 -20.54
C VAL A 238 1.25 -3.59 -21.62
N ARG A 239 1.98 -4.66 -21.28
CA ARG A 239 2.83 -5.37 -22.24
C ARG A 239 1.99 -5.98 -23.36
N GLU A 240 0.87 -6.59 -23.01
CA GLU A 240 0.02 -7.29 -23.97
C GLU A 240 -0.83 -6.33 -24.82
N TYR A 241 -1.44 -5.33 -24.19
CA TYR A 241 -2.47 -4.50 -24.82
C TYR A 241 -2.04 -3.05 -25.04
N GLY A 242 -0.80 -2.70 -24.70
CA GLY A 242 -0.26 -1.35 -24.80
C GLY A 242 -0.82 -0.40 -23.72
N ARG A 243 -0.81 0.91 -24.02
CA ARG A 243 -1.31 1.93 -23.09
C ARG A 243 -2.82 1.78 -22.82
N PRO A 244 -3.28 2.07 -21.59
CA PRO A 244 -4.72 2.18 -21.29
C PRO A 244 -5.34 3.34 -22.09
N CYS A 245 -6.67 3.31 -22.25
CA CYS A 245 -7.43 4.38 -22.89
C CYS A 245 -7.83 5.46 -21.89
N LEU A 246 -8.34 5.06 -20.72
CA LEU A 246 -8.86 5.96 -19.70
C LEU A 246 -8.25 5.67 -18.34
N PHE A 247 -7.96 6.73 -17.59
CA PHE A 247 -7.68 6.72 -16.15
C PHE A 247 -8.81 7.42 -15.41
N ILE A 248 -9.50 6.68 -14.55
CA ILE A 248 -10.67 7.16 -13.81
C ILE A 248 -10.36 7.11 -12.33
N THR A 249 -10.65 8.19 -11.62
CA THR A 249 -10.69 8.16 -10.16
C THR A 249 -12.12 8.31 -9.67
N PHE A 250 -12.48 7.62 -8.59
CA PHE A 250 -13.83 7.65 -8.03
C PHE A 250 -13.79 7.78 -6.52
N THR A 251 -14.27 8.90 -5.99
CA THR A 251 -14.33 9.16 -4.55
C THR A 251 -15.75 8.96 -4.02
N CYS A 252 -15.90 8.30 -2.87
CA CYS A 252 -17.20 8.16 -2.21
C CYS A 252 -17.80 9.53 -1.87
N ASN A 253 -19.10 9.71 -2.15
CA ASN A 253 -19.83 10.92 -1.75
C ASN A 253 -20.61 10.65 -0.44
N PRO A 254 -20.30 11.30 0.69
CA PRO A 254 -20.96 11.08 1.97
C PRO A 254 -22.42 11.56 1.98
N LYS A 255 -22.80 12.40 1.01
CA LYS A 255 -24.15 12.95 0.87
C LYS A 255 -25.10 12.03 0.08
N TRP A 256 -24.63 10.86 -0.37
CA TRP A 256 -25.51 9.86 -0.99
C TRP A 256 -26.66 9.49 -0.03
N LEU A 257 -27.88 9.40 -0.57
CA LEU A 257 -29.08 9.07 0.18
C LEU A 257 -28.96 7.71 0.90
N GLU A 258 -28.27 6.75 0.28
CA GLU A 258 -28.00 5.43 0.86
C GLU A 258 -27.07 5.50 2.08
N ILE A 259 -26.35 6.59 2.26
CA ILE A 259 -25.56 6.86 3.47
C ILE A 259 -26.40 7.65 4.45
N THR A 260 -26.93 8.81 4.05
CA THR A 260 -27.60 9.76 4.96
C THR A 260 -28.86 9.18 5.57
N SER A 261 -29.62 8.35 4.85
CA SER A 261 -30.81 7.65 5.38
C SER A 261 -30.51 6.62 6.48
N LEU A 262 -29.26 6.17 6.60
CA LEU A 262 -28.83 5.19 7.59
C LEU A 262 -28.14 5.84 8.81
N LEU A 263 -27.99 7.17 8.81
CA LEU A 263 -27.43 7.94 9.92
C LEU A 263 -28.55 8.36 10.89
N LEU A 264 -28.30 8.20 12.19
CA LEU A 264 -29.22 8.67 13.23
C LEU A 264 -29.07 10.20 13.45
N PRO A 265 -30.06 10.87 14.06
CA PRO A 265 -29.93 12.28 14.45
C PRO A 265 -28.64 12.55 15.23
N GLY A 266 -27.87 13.55 14.77
CA GLY A 266 -26.55 13.88 15.34
C GLY A 266 -25.38 13.00 14.87
N GLN A 267 -25.60 12.01 13.99
CA GLN A 267 -24.52 11.26 13.34
C GLN A 267 -24.16 11.87 11.98
N ASN A 268 -22.88 11.76 11.62
CA ASN A 268 -22.37 12.07 10.29
C ASN A 268 -21.67 10.83 9.70
N ALA A 269 -21.19 10.93 8.47
CA ALA A 269 -20.55 9.81 7.76
C ALA A 269 -19.23 9.34 8.44
N ILE A 270 -18.52 10.21 9.16
CA ILE A 270 -17.28 9.86 9.88
C ILE A 270 -17.58 9.05 11.15
N HIS A 271 -18.72 9.27 11.80
CA HIS A 271 -19.15 8.47 12.96
C HIS A 271 -19.54 7.02 12.58
N ARG A 272 -19.82 6.74 11.29
CA ARG A 272 -20.28 5.45 10.79
C ARG A 272 -19.56 5.00 9.52
N HIS A 273 -18.22 4.97 9.54
CA HIS A 273 -17.39 4.57 8.39
C HIS A 273 -17.78 3.24 7.72
N ASP A 274 -18.42 2.33 8.45
CA ASP A 274 -18.96 1.09 7.90
C ASP A 274 -20.01 1.33 6.81
N ILE A 275 -20.81 2.39 6.92
CA ILE A 275 -21.86 2.75 5.96
C ILE A 275 -21.23 3.31 4.65
N PRO A 276 -20.44 4.39 4.64
CA PRO A 276 -19.78 4.89 3.43
C PRO A 276 -18.92 3.82 2.74
N ALA A 277 -18.23 2.96 3.50
CA ALA A 277 -17.44 1.87 2.94
C ALA A 277 -18.29 0.87 2.13
N ARG A 278 -19.44 0.45 2.69
CA ARG A 278 -20.35 -0.51 2.05
C ARG A 278 -21.06 0.09 0.84
N VAL A 279 -21.56 1.33 0.97
CA VAL A 279 -22.22 2.03 -0.13
C VAL A 279 -21.24 2.26 -1.27
N PHE A 280 -20.02 2.75 -0.96
CA PHE A 280 -18.97 2.91 -1.96
C PHE A 280 -18.65 1.61 -2.68
N LYS A 281 -18.50 0.48 -1.96
CA LYS A 281 -18.18 -0.80 -2.60
C LYS A 281 -19.28 -1.23 -3.58
N GLN A 282 -20.55 -0.97 -3.27
CA GLN A 282 -21.68 -1.25 -4.15
C GLN A 282 -21.69 -0.31 -5.36
N LYS A 283 -21.51 1.00 -5.14
CA LYS A 283 -21.42 1.99 -6.23
C LYS A 283 -20.23 1.73 -7.14
N LEU A 284 -19.07 1.34 -6.62
CA LEU A 284 -17.90 0.96 -7.41
C LEU A 284 -18.16 -0.30 -8.26
N LYS A 285 -18.85 -1.31 -7.72
CA LYS A 285 -19.28 -2.48 -8.52
C LYS A 285 -20.23 -2.06 -9.65
N SER A 286 -21.17 -1.17 -9.36
CA SER A 286 -22.09 -0.62 -10.35
C SER A 286 -21.35 0.17 -11.44
N LEU A 287 -20.45 1.07 -11.06
CA LEU A 287 -19.57 1.83 -11.97
C LEU A 287 -18.76 0.91 -12.89
N MET A 288 -18.12 -0.13 -12.32
CA MET A 288 -17.37 -1.08 -13.14
C MET A 288 -18.30 -1.84 -14.09
N SER A 289 -19.50 -2.23 -13.68
CA SER A 289 -20.47 -2.88 -14.57
C SER A 289 -20.96 -1.93 -15.68
N PHE A 290 -21.18 -0.67 -15.34
CA PHE A 290 -21.60 0.37 -16.28
C PHE A 290 -20.56 0.58 -17.39
N ILE A 291 -19.28 0.65 -17.02
CA ILE A 291 -18.17 0.74 -17.98
C ILE A 291 -18.00 -0.56 -18.79
N THR A 292 -17.90 -1.69 -18.09
CA THR A 292 -17.38 -2.94 -18.68
C THR A 292 -18.43 -3.83 -19.33
N LYS A 293 -19.69 -3.76 -18.89
CA LYS A 293 -20.78 -4.61 -19.40
C LYS A 293 -21.81 -3.84 -20.23
N LEU A 294 -22.05 -2.58 -19.89
CA LEU A 294 -22.94 -1.71 -20.69
C LEU A 294 -22.18 -0.93 -21.76
N HIS A 295 -20.84 -1.04 -21.79
CA HIS A 295 -20.00 -0.54 -22.87
C HIS A 295 -20.21 0.96 -23.15
N VAL A 296 -20.38 1.77 -22.11
CA VAL A 296 -20.70 3.20 -22.26
C VAL A 296 -19.61 4.04 -22.91
N PHE A 297 -18.37 3.53 -22.95
CA PHE A 297 -17.26 4.11 -23.72
C PHE A 297 -16.82 3.20 -24.87
N GLY A 298 -17.64 2.22 -25.23
CA GLY A 298 -17.32 1.15 -26.17
C GLY A 298 -16.94 -0.19 -25.49
N PRO A 299 -16.76 -1.25 -26.30
CA PRO A 299 -16.40 -2.57 -25.80
C PRO A 299 -15.10 -2.54 -24.99
N THR A 300 -15.14 -3.09 -23.76
CA THR A 300 -13.97 -3.11 -22.89
C THR A 300 -13.13 -4.36 -23.14
N ARG A 301 -11.86 -4.17 -23.50
CA ARG A 301 -10.88 -5.26 -23.66
C ARG A 301 -10.40 -5.79 -22.31
N CYS A 302 -9.96 -4.91 -21.42
CA CYS A 302 -9.55 -5.26 -20.06
C CYS A 302 -9.55 -4.03 -19.13
N TRP A 303 -9.41 -4.27 -17.83
CA TRP A 303 -9.39 -3.21 -16.82
C TRP A 303 -8.63 -3.65 -15.57
N VAL A 304 -8.12 -2.67 -14.83
CA VAL A 304 -7.44 -2.86 -13.53
C VAL A 304 -7.86 -1.73 -12.61
N TYR A 305 -8.14 -2.00 -11.33
CA TYR A 305 -8.35 -0.94 -10.36
C TYR A 305 -7.73 -1.26 -9.00
N SER A 306 -7.41 -0.20 -8.25
CA SER A 306 -7.03 -0.24 -6.84
C SER A 306 -7.98 0.65 -6.04
N VAL A 307 -8.26 0.26 -4.79
CA VAL A 307 -9.02 1.10 -3.86
C VAL A 307 -8.07 1.58 -2.77
N GLU A 308 -7.91 2.90 -2.70
CA GLU A 308 -7.16 3.60 -1.67
C GLU A 308 -8.11 4.13 -0.61
N TRP A 309 -7.74 3.93 0.65
CA TRP A 309 -8.39 4.54 1.80
C TRP A 309 -7.50 5.71 2.20
N GLN A 310 -7.78 6.89 1.63
CA GLN A 310 -6.97 8.08 1.88
C GLN A 310 -6.97 8.40 3.37
N LYS A 311 -5.85 8.92 3.85
CA LYS A 311 -5.44 9.17 5.24
C LYS A 311 -6.29 10.21 6.01
N ARG A 312 -7.63 10.08 5.98
CA ARG A 312 -8.75 10.97 6.42
C ARG A 312 -9.77 11.26 5.31
N GLY A 313 -9.80 10.45 4.24
CA GLY A 313 -10.66 10.66 3.06
C GLY A 313 -11.70 9.57 2.86
N LEU A 314 -12.77 9.94 2.18
CA LEU A 314 -13.79 9.05 1.65
C LEU A 314 -13.14 7.96 0.78
N PRO A 315 -13.59 6.69 0.82
CA PRO A 315 -12.99 5.63 0.02
C PRO A 315 -12.86 6.04 -1.45
N HIS A 316 -11.70 5.75 -2.04
CA HIS A 316 -11.30 6.27 -3.34
C HIS A 316 -10.78 5.14 -4.22
N ALA A 317 -11.17 5.09 -5.49
CA ALA A 317 -10.66 4.11 -6.45
C ALA A 317 -9.86 4.78 -7.55
N HIS A 318 -8.79 4.10 -7.99
CA HIS A 318 -8.01 4.40 -9.18
C HIS A 318 -8.24 3.28 -10.19
N ILE A 319 -8.75 3.60 -11.38
CA ILE A 319 -9.23 2.63 -12.37
C ILE A 319 -8.54 2.91 -13.71
N LEU A 320 -8.02 1.87 -14.36
CA LEU A 320 -7.56 1.89 -15.74
C LEU A 320 -8.44 1.02 -16.61
N VAL A 321 -8.75 1.51 -17.81
CA VAL A 321 -9.61 0.83 -18.78
C VAL A 321 -8.91 0.78 -20.15
N TRP A 322 -8.89 -0.40 -20.76
CA TRP A 322 -8.51 -0.62 -22.15
C TRP A 322 -9.77 -0.96 -22.94
N LEU A 323 -10.04 -0.19 -23.97
CA LEU A 323 -11.14 -0.44 -24.90
C LEU A 323 -10.64 -1.31 -26.06
N ILE A 324 -11.55 -2.02 -26.71
CA ILE A 324 -11.24 -2.77 -27.93
C ILE A 324 -10.82 -1.79 -29.02
N ASP A 325 -11.67 -0.77 -29.23
CA ASP A 325 -11.46 0.36 -30.11
C ASP A 325 -10.89 1.53 -29.32
N LYS A 326 -9.76 2.08 -29.76
CA LYS A 326 -9.10 3.19 -29.06
C LYS A 326 -9.86 4.48 -29.36
N ILE A 327 -10.07 5.29 -28.32
CA ILE A 327 -10.61 6.65 -28.42
C ILE A 327 -9.64 7.48 -29.28
N ARG A 328 -10.19 8.10 -30.33
CA ARG A 328 -9.47 9.01 -31.22
C ARG A 328 -9.51 10.44 -30.65
N PRO A 329 -8.54 11.30 -30.98
CA PRO A 329 -8.48 12.67 -30.45
C PRO A 329 -9.79 13.45 -30.62
N GLU A 330 -10.48 13.30 -31.76
CA GLU A 330 -11.76 13.94 -32.06
C GLU A 330 -12.93 13.46 -31.19
N GLU A 331 -12.79 12.31 -30.54
CA GLU A 331 -13.83 11.71 -29.67
C GLU A 331 -13.65 12.13 -28.20
N ILE A 332 -12.52 12.73 -27.81
CA ILE A 332 -12.19 13.02 -26.42
C ILE A 332 -13.25 13.93 -25.78
N ASP A 333 -13.62 15.02 -26.46
CA ASP A 333 -14.58 16.00 -25.94
C ASP A 333 -16.01 15.45 -25.79
N SER A 334 -16.33 14.34 -26.45
CA SER A 334 -17.61 13.64 -26.27
C SER A 334 -17.65 12.81 -24.99
N ILE A 335 -16.49 12.49 -24.43
CA ILE A 335 -16.33 11.61 -23.25
C ILE A 335 -15.93 12.42 -22.01
N ILE A 336 -15.03 13.39 -22.18
CA ILE A 336 -14.37 14.14 -21.12
C ILE A 336 -14.62 15.64 -21.34
N SER A 337 -15.08 16.32 -20.30
CA SER A 337 -15.22 17.77 -20.24
C SER A 337 -14.40 18.33 -19.09
N ALA A 338 -13.88 19.54 -19.29
CA ALA A 338 -13.27 20.35 -18.25
C ALA A 338 -13.97 21.72 -18.14
N GLU A 339 -15.25 21.77 -18.51
CA GLU A 339 -16.07 22.99 -18.53
C GLU A 339 -17.25 22.87 -17.54
N ILE A 340 -17.62 24.00 -16.94
CA ILE A 340 -18.86 24.16 -16.19
C ILE A 340 -20.03 24.05 -17.20
N PRO A 341 -21.00 23.15 -16.99
CA PRO A 341 -22.19 23.04 -17.83
C PRO A 341 -23.02 24.32 -17.82
N ASP A 342 -23.80 24.56 -18.88
CA ASP A 342 -24.77 25.65 -18.85
C ASP A 342 -25.96 25.25 -17.94
N MET A 343 -26.17 26.02 -16.88
CA MET A 343 -27.23 25.83 -15.88
C MET A 343 -28.64 25.79 -16.49
N SER A 344 -28.86 26.51 -17.60
CA SER A 344 -30.15 26.54 -18.30
C SER A 344 -30.43 25.26 -19.09
N THR A 345 -29.37 24.56 -19.52
CA THR A 345 -29.48 23.34 -20.33
C THR A 345 -29.48 22.07 -19.50
N ASP A 346 -28.65 22.02 -18.44
CA ASP A 346 -28.48 20.83 -17.61
C ASP A 346 -28.18 21.20 -16.16
N THR A 347 -29.20 21.67 -15.46
CA THR A 347 -29.11 22.09 -14.05
C THR A 347 -28.57 20.98 -13.15
N LEU A 348 -28.94 19.72 -13.39
CA LEU A 348 -28.45 18.58 -12.61
C LEU A 348 -26.94 18.40 -12.75
N LEU A 349 -26.41 18.43 -13.98
CA LEU A 349 -24.98 18.30 -14.19
C LEU A 349 -24.24 19.53 -13.66
N PHE A 350 -24.80 20.74 -13.84
CA PHE A 350 -24.26 21.97 -13.27
C PHE A 350 -24.08 21.86 -11.75
N ASP A 351 -25.11 21.43 -11.01
CA ASP A 351 -25.05 21.26 -9.56
C ASP A 351 -23.98 20.23 -9.14
N ILE A 352 -23.89 19.11 -9.87
CA ILE A 352 -22.91 18.06 -9.59
C ILE A 352 -21.49 18.56 -9.85
N VAL A 353 -21.25 19.28 -10.94
CA VAL A 353 -19.93 19.76 -11.34
C VAL A 353 -19.45 20.86 -10.40
N THR A 354 -20.29 21.85 -10.12
CA THR A 354 -19.97 22.97 -9.20
C THR A 354 -19.73 22.49 -7.76
N THR A 355 -20.39 21.39 -7.36
CA THR A 355 -20.21 20.79 -6.03
C THR A 355 -19.00 19.86 -5.96
N ASN A 356 -18.83 18.96 -6.93
CA ASN A 356 -17.93 17.81 -6.82
C ASN A 356 -16.70 17.89 -7.71
N MET A 357 -16.69 18.71 -8.76
CA MET A 357 -15.64 18.72 -9.78
C MET A 357 -14.84 20.02 -9.85
N ILE A 358 -15.00 20.92 -8.87
CA ILE A 358 -14.19 22.16 -8.78
C ILE A 358 -12.98 21.92 -7.88
N HIS A 359 -11.80 22.17 -8.42
CA HIS A 359 -10.56 22.26 -7.66
C HIS A 359 -10.51 23.60 -6.93
N GLY A 360 -10.25 23.59 -5.62
CA GLY A 360 -10.03 24.84 -4.89
C GLY A 360 -11.27 25.75 -4.82
N PRO A 361 -11.09 27.04 -4.54
CA PRO A 361 -9.91 27.87 -4.83
C PRO A 361 -8.70 27.59 -3.94
N CYS A 362 -7.52 27.69 -4.56
CA CYS A 362 -6.19 27.62 -3.95
C CYS A 362 -5.29 28.71 -4.54
N GLY A 363 -3.97 28.64 -4.32
CA GLY A 363 -3.06 29.69 -4.82
C GLY A 363 -3.20 30.97 -4.02
N ASN A 364 -3.24 32.11 -4.72
CA ASN A 364 -3.39 33.43 -4.10
C ASN A 364 -4.75 33.60 -3.40
N LEU A 365 -5.79 32.91 -3.89
CA LEU A 365 -7.13 32.95 -3.30
C LEU A 365 -7.21 32.18 -1.97
N ASN A 366 -6.38 31.16 -1.79
CA ASN A 366 -6.32 30.39 -0.55
C ASN A 366 -4.99 29.61 -0.44
N SER A 367 -3.97 30.29 0.08
CA SER A 367 -2.62 29.74 0.28
C SER A 367 -2.56 28.61 1.31
N SER A 368 -3.58 28.49 2.18
CA SER A 368 -3.71 27.41 3.18
C SER A 368 -4.28 26.10 2.64
N SER A 369 -4.60 26.02 1.35
CA SER A 369 -5.19 24.82 0.76
C SER A 369 -4.23 23.63 0.82
N PRO A 370 -4.69 22.40 1.11
CA PRO A 370 -3.83 21.21 1.22
C PRO A 370 -3.03 20.87 -0.04
N CYS A 371 -3.45 21.39 -1.20
CA CYS A 371 -2.77 21.19 -2.47
C CYS A 371 -1.57 22.13 -2.68
N MET A 372 -1.37 23.15 -1.83
CA MET A 372 -0.28 24.13 -1.98
C MET A 372 1.05 23.55 -1.49
N ALA A 373 2.09 23.70 -2.29
CA ALA A 373 3.47 23.43 -1.91
C ALA A 373 4.38 24.48 -2.54
N ASN A 374 5.31 25.06 -1.78
CA ASN A 374 6.24 26.09 -2.24
C ASN A 374 5.55 27.27 -2.95
N GLY A 375 4.40 27.71 -2.43
CA GLY A 375 3.63 28.82 -3.00
C GLY A 375 2.88 28.51 -4.31
N LYS A 376 2.94 27.28 -4.81
CA LYS A 376 2.23 26.85 -6.03
C LYS A 376 1.30 25.66 -5.75
N CYS A 377 0.22 25.56 -6.53
CA CYS A 377 -0.63 24.38 -6.47
C CYS A 377 0.14 23.17 -7.05
N THR A 378 0.23 22.08 -6.29
CA THR A 378 0.84 20.81 -6.73
C THR A 378 0.09 20.14 -7.90
N LYS A 379 -1.12 20.60 -8.18
CA LYS A 379 -1.97 20.18 -9.30
C LYS A 379 -2.05 21.22 -10.42
N SER A 380 -1.22 22.26 -10.34
CA SER A 380 -1.09 23.33 -11.34
C SER A 380 -2.34 24.17 -11.57
N PHE A 381 -3.32 24.16 -10.65
CA PHE A 381 -4.47 25.05 -10.73
C PHE A 381 -4.12 26.48 -10.30
N PRO A 382 -4.74 27.52 -10.91
CA PRO A 382 -5.69 27.46 -12.03
C PRO A 382 -5.04 27.02 -13.36
N ILE A 383 -5.76 26.26 -14.19
CA ILE A 383 -5.29 25.77 -15.50
C ILE A 383 -5.71 26.74 -16.60
N GLU A 384 -4.77 27.16 -17.45
CA GLU A 384 -5.02 28.11 -18.55
C GLU A 384 -6.16 27.68 -19.49
N PHE A 385 -6.85 28.69 -20.04
CA PHE A 385 -7.90 28.48 -21.04
C PHE A 385 -7.35 27.87 -22.33
N SER A 386 -8.18 27.06 -22.98
CA SER A 386 -7.92 26.51 -24.31
C SER A 386 -9.23 26.34 -25.05
N ASN A 387 -9.31 26.81 -26.29
CA ASN A 387 -10.52 26.65 -27.11
C ASN A 387 -10.69 25.22 -27.64
N ASP A 388 -9.61 24.45 -27.69
CA ASP A 388 -9.60 23.09 -28.22
C ASP A 388 -8.86 22.14 -27.27
N THR A 389 -9.15 20.84 -27.38
CA THR A 389 -8.40 19.80 -26.69
C THR A 389 -7.11 19.48 -27.46
N ILE A 390 -5.96 19.61 -26.80
CA ILE A 390 -4.63 19.44 -27.40
C ILE A 390 -3.94 18.22 -26.80
N THR A 391 -3.65 17.22 -27.65
CA THR A 391 -2.92 16.00 -27.25
C THR A 391 -1.42 16.16 -27.51
N ASN A 392 -0.63 16.41 -26.45
CA ASN A 392 0.84 16.48 -26.55
C ASN A 392 1.49 15.09 -26.55
N VAL A 393 2.72 14.98 -27.07
CA VAL A 393 3.51 13.73 -27.12
C VAL A 393 3.78 13.15 -25.71
N ASP A 394 3.75 14.01 -24.69
CA ASP A 394 4.04 13.65 -23.30
C ASP A 394 3.04 14.27 -22.30
N GLY A 395 2.32 13.42 -21.56
CA GLY A 395 1.41 13.83 -20.48
C GLY A 395 -0.07 13.50 -20.72
N TYR A 396 -0.94 14.07 -19.89
CA TYR A 396 -2.39 14.12 -20.13
C TYR A 396 -2.69 15.23 -21.15
N PRO A 397 -3.75 15.11 -21.97
CA PRO A 397 -4.16 16.20 -22.86
C PRO A 397 -4.45 17.49 -22.09
N ILE A 398 -4.27 18.62 -22.76
CA ILE A 398 -4.83 19.89 -22.33
C ILE A 398 -6.26 19.90 -22.84
N TYR A 399 -7.24 19.71 -21.95
CA TYR A 399 -8.65 19.72 -22.35
C TYR A 399 -9.15 21.12 -22.65
N ARG A 400 -10.13 21.20 -23.55
CA ARG A 400 -10.87 22.44 -23.82
C ARG A 400 -11.43 23.04 -22.53
N ARG A 401 -11.15 24.32 -22.34
CA ARG A 401 -11.59 25.21 -21.26
C ARG A 401 -11.84 26.58 -21.86
N ARG A 402 -13.05 26.85 -22.34
CA ARG A 402 -13.37 28.17 -22.92
C ARG A 402 -13.53 29.21 -21.81
N ASN A 403 -13.11 30.43 -22.08
CA ASN A 403 -13.44 31.58 -21.25
C ASN A 403 -14.89 32.02 -21.51
N THR A 404 -15.41 32.92 -20.67
CA THR A 404 -16.78 33.44 -20.80
C THR A 404 -17.05 34.11 -22.14
N ASP A 405 -16.05 34.80 -22.71
CA ASP A 405 -16.18 35.48 -24.01
C ASP A 405 -16.33 34.49 -25.18
N ASN A 406 -15.87 33.25 -25.02
CA ASN A 406 -15.98 32.17 -26.01
C ASN A 406 -17.00 31.08 -25.58
N GLY A 407 -17.99 31.44 -24.76
CA GLY A 407 -19.09 30.54 -24.38
C GLY A 407 -18.79 29.62 -23.18
N GLY A 408 -17.70 29.86 -22.46
CA GLY A 408 -17.47 29.28 -21.14
C GLY A 408 -18.43 29.83 -20.08
N GLN A 409 -18.62 29.09 -19.00
CA GLN A 409 -19.51 29.47 -17.90
C GLN A 409 -18.70 29.78 -16.65
N SER A 410 -19.26 30.61 -15.76
CA SER A 410 -18.74 30.85 -14.42
C SER A 410 -19.87 30.86 -13.39
N PHE A 411 -19.52 30.73 -12.11
CA PHE A 411 -20.47 30.85 -11.02
C PHE A 411 -19.79 31.43 -9.78
N THR A 412 -20.57 32.15 -8.97
CA THR A 412 -20.08 32.71 -7.72
C THR A 412 -20.16 31.70 -6.58
N LYS A 413 -19.06 31.53 -5.85
CA LYS A 413 -18.97 30.67 -4.67
C LYS A 413 -18.53 31.48 -3.45
N ASN A 414 -19.33 31.42 -2.38
CA ASN A 414 -18.98 32.05 -1.12
C ASN A 414 -17.97 31.20 -0.35
N ILE A 415 -16.81 31.78 -0.03
CA ILE A 415 -15.74 31.12 0.72
C ILE A 415 -15.23 32.07 1.79
N LYS A 416 -15.36 31.66 3.06
CA LYS A 416 -14.98 32.47 4.23
C LYS A 416 -15.58 33.89 4.20
N ASN A 417 -16.86 34.01 3.82
CA ASN A 417 -17.59 35.28 3.66
C ASN A 417 -17.08 36.19 2.53
N VAL A 418 -16.36 35.64 1.56
CA VAL A 418 -15.97 36.35 0.33
C VAL A 418 -16.57 35.63 -0.86
N ASP A 419 -17.25 36.38 -1.73
CA ASP A 419 -17.77 35.87 -2.99
C ASP A 419 -16.63 35.83 -4.02
N ILE A 420 -16.34 34.62 -4.50
CA ILE A 420 -15.28 34.36 -5.47
C ILE A 420 -15.95 33.86 -6.75
N ASP A 421 -15.65 34.49 -7.88
CA ASP A 421 -16.06 33.99 -9.18
C ASP A 421 -15.19 32.80 -9.59
N ILE A 422 -15.84 31.68 -9.92
CA ILE A 422 -15.19 30.43 -10.32
C ILE A 422 -15.59 30.12 -11.75
N ASP A 423 -14.59 30.04 -12.61
CA ASP A 423 -14.71 29.73 -14.03
C ASP A 423 -14.07 28.37 -14.38
N ASN A 424 -13.94 28.11 -15.68
CA ASN A 424 -13.40 26.88 -16.23
C ASN A 424 -11.91 26.62 -15.87
N HIS A 425 -11.16 27.57 -15.31
CA HIS A 425 -9.79 27.30 -14.87
C HIS A 425 -9.72 26.28 -13.73
N TRP A 426 -10.80 26.14 -12.97
CA TRP A 426 -10.84 25.36 -11.73
C TRP A 426 -11.46 23.97 -11.90
N VAL A 427 -12.01 23.66 -13.07
CA VAL A 427 -12.73 22.40 -13.29
C VAL A 427 -11.77 21.21 -13.39
N VAL A 428 -12.00 20.17 -12.62
CA VAL A 428 -11.31 18.88 -12.72
C VAL A 428 -11.93 18.09 -13.88
N PRO A 429 -11.14 17.54 -14.83
CA PRO A 429 -11.67 16.78 -15.97
C PRO A 429 -12.63 15.67 -15.55
N TYR A 430 -13.82 15.63 -16.13
CA TYR A 430 -14.87 14.69 -15.74
C TYR A 430 -15.59 14.14 -16.96
N SER A 431 -16.28 13.01 -16.80
CA SER A 431 -17.23 12.55 -17.80
C SER A 431 -18.65 12.98 -17.40
N PRO A 432 -19.36 13.80 -18.21
CA PRO A 432 -20.73 14.21 -17.93
C PRO A 432 -21.64 13.03 -17.59
N LEU A 433 -21.51 11.93 -18.36
CA LEU A 433 -22.29 10.71 -18.17
C LEU A 433 -22.03 10.06 -16.79
N LEU A 434 -20.76 9.86 -16.41
CA LEU A 434 -20.43 9.24 -15.13
C LEU A 434 -20.81 10.14 -13.95
N SER A 435 -20.55 11.44 -14.06
CA SER A 435 -20.86 12.41 -13.01
C SER A 435 -22.36 12.44 -12.72
N LYS A 436 -23.23 12.51 -13.75
CA LYS A 436 -24.70 12.46 -13.56
C LYS A 436 -25.16 11.13 -12.97
N THR A 437 -24.59 10.02 -13.41
CA THR A 437 -25.03 8.68 -12.99
C THR A 437 -24.70 8.39 -11.52
N PHE A 438 -23.54 8.85 -11.04
CA PHE A 438 -23.03 8.46 -9.72
C PHE A 438 -23.02 9.60 -8.69
N ASN A 439 -23.22 10.85 -9.12
CA ASN A 439 -23.20 12.05 -8.26
C ASN A 439 -22.06 12.00 -7.24
N ALA A 440 -20.83 12.08 -7.74
CA ALA A 440 -19.62 11.98 -6.96
C ALA A 440 -18.46 12.66 -7.67
N HIS A 441 -17.37 12.89 -6.95
CA HIS A 441 -16.12 13.35 -7.55
C HIS A 441 -15.51 12.21 -8.39
N ILE A 442 -15.64 12.32 -9.72
CA ILE A 442 -15.12 11.34 -10.70
C ILE A 442 -14.20 12.05 -11.68
N ASN A 443 -12.89 11.98 -11.45
CA ASN A 443 -11.91 12.49 -12.43
C ASN A 443 -11.79 11.47 -13.57
N VAL A 444 -11.85 11.93 -14.81
CA VAL A 444 -11.62 11.08 -16.00
C VAL A 444 -10.55 11.71 -16.85
N GLU A 445 -9.49 10.95 -17.10
CA GLU A 445 -8.34 11.38 -17.87
C GLU A 445 -8.12 10.46 -19.08
N PHE A 446 -7.85 11.04 -20.25
CA PHE A 446 -7.41 10.30 -21.42
C PHE A 446 -5.91 9.97 -21.30
N CYS A 447 -5.57 8.69 -21.40
CA CYS A 447 -4.19 8.22 -21.26
C CYS A 447 -3.42 8.36 -22.59
N ASN A 448 -2.84 9.53 -22.83
CA ASN A 448 -2.04 9.75 -24.05
C ASN A 448 -0.59 9.24 -23.95
N SER A 449 -0.05 9.02 -22.76
CA SER A 449 1.33 8.54 -22.57
C SER A 449 1.42 7.32 -21.67
N VAL A 450 2.46 6.50 -21.84
CA VAL A 450 2.83 5.44 -20.89
C VAL A 450 3.22 6.00 -19.52
N LYS A 451 3.52 7.31 -19.39
CA LYS A 451 3.75 7.99 -18.11
C LYS A 451 2.52 7.91 -17.16
N SER A 452 1.30 7.81 -17.69
CA SER A 452 0.06 7.56 -16.92
C SER A 452 0.12 6.24 -16.15
N ILE A 453 0.86 5.26 -16.68
CA ILE A 453 1.04 3.92 -16.10
C ILE A 453 1.94 3.98 -14.86
N LYS A 454 2.91 4.91 -14.84
CA LYS A 454 3.71 5.20 -13.63
C LYS A 454 2.82 5.65 -12.48
N TYR A 455 1.70 6.33 -12.76
CA TYR A 455 0.75 6.80 -11.76
C TYR A 455 -0.02 5.62 -11.13
N ILE A 456 -0.58 4.66 -11.89
CA ILE A 456 -1.21 3.49 -11.24
C ILE A 456 -0.18 2.60 -10.56
N CYS A 457 1.02 2.41 -11.13
CA CYS A 457 2.10 1.69 -10.46
C CYS A 457 2.46 2.41 -9.15
N LYS A 458 2.46 3.74 -9.10
CA LYS A 458 2.63 4.49 -7.85
C LYS A 458 1.53 4.15 -6.83
N TYR A 459 0.25 4.10 -7.19
CA TYR A 459 -0.85 3.85 -6.23
C TYR A 459 -1.10 2.35 -5.93
N VAL A 460 -0.69 1.46 -6.82
CA VAL A 460 -0.59 0.01 -6.56
C VAL A 460 0.63 -0.30 -5.70
N ASN A 461 1.70 0.53 -5.74
CA ASN A 461 2.92 0.41 -4.93
C ASN A 461 2.97 1.35 -3.71
N LYS A 462 2.03 2.28 -3.56
CA LYS A 462 1.93 3.17 -2.40
C LYS A 462 1.57 2.26 -1.24
N GLY A 463 2.58 1.73 -0.57
CA GLY A 463 2.42 0.90 0.62
C GLY A 463 1.62 1.67 1.68
N SER A 464 1.42 1.06 2.85
CA SER A 464 0.71 1.70 3.96
C SER A 464 1.22 3.14 4.14
N ASP A 465 0.32 4.12 4.25
CA ASP A 465 0.73 5.52 4.36
C ASP A 465 1.75 5.67 5.51
N MET A 466 2.76 6.51 5.36
CA MET A 466 3.74 6.79 6.42
C MET A 466 3.51 8.21 6.94
N ALA A 467 3.55 8.42 8.25
CA ALA A 467 3.50 9.76 8.85
C ALA A 467 4.90 10.12 9.34
N VAL A 468 5.37 11.31 8.95
CA VAL A 468 6.57 11.93 9.53
C VAL A 468 6.07 12.84 10.64
N PHE A 469 6.58 12.67 11.85
CA PHE A 469 6.22 13.52 13.00
C PHE A 469 7.49 13.99 13.72
N HIS A 470 7.41 15.21 14.25
CA HIS A 470 8.45 15.84 15.04
C HIS A 470 8.04 15.78 16.52
N ILE A 471 8.97 15.41 17.41
CA ILE A 471 8.74 15.40 18.86
C ILE A 471 9.44 16.63 19.44
N GLU A 472 8.70 17.73 19.68
CA GLU A 472 9.24 18.87 20.43
C GLU A 472 9.42 18.50 21.90
N ASN A 473 10.64 18.67 22.40
CA ASN A 473 10.97 18.45 23.81
C ASN A 473 10.74 19.77 24.58
N THR A 474 9.55 19.96 25.14
CA THR A 474 9.18 21.20 25.86
C THR A 474 9.74 21.28 27.29
N ASN A 475 10.82 20.55 27.58
CA ASN A 475 11.39 20.46 28.91
C ASN A 475 12.47 21.55 29.07
N VAL A 476 12.23 22.54 29.93
CA VAL A 476 13.10 23.73 30.12
C VAL A 476 14.51 23.34 30.61
N ASN A 477 14.66 22.12 31.15
CA ASN A 477 15.92 21.59 31.68
C ASN A 477 16.55 20.47 30.82
N ALA A 478 16.03 20.22 29.60
CA ALA A 478 16.67 19.28 28.68
C ALA A 478 17.93 19.92 28.07
N PRO A 479 19.01 19.15 27.82
CA PRO A 479 20.16 19.67 27.08
C PRO A 479 19.69 20.22 25.73
N PRO A 480 20.29 21.33 25.24
CA PRO A 480 19.86 21.96 24.00
C PRO A 480 19.87 20.93 22.87
N VAL A 481 18.74 20.83 22.18
CA VAL A 481 18.58 19.93 21.04
C VAL A 481 19.61 20.36 19.98
N ASN A 482 20.40 19.40 19.50
CA ASN A 482 21.31 19.65 18.40
C ASN A 482 20.49 19.86 17.12
N ASN A 483 20.25 21.12 16.75
CA ASN A 483 19.43 21.52 15.61
C ASN A 483 19.98 21.06 14.24
N ASN A 484 21.20 20.49 14.21
CA ASN A 484 21.84 20.02 12.99
C ASN A 484 21.65 18.52 12.72
N ASN A 485 20.82 17.80 13.49
CA ASN A 485 20.60 16.36 13.33
C ASN A 485 19.15 16.01 12.92
N GLU A 486 18.87 16.07 11.62
CA GLU A 486 17.54 15.79 11.02
C GLU A 486 16.99 14.39 11.37
N ILE A 487 17.85 13.39 11.59
CA ILE A 487 17.45 12.01 11.94
C ILE A 487 16.81 11.95 13.33
N THR A 488 17.19 12.86 14.23
CA THR A 488 16.67 12.91 15.61
C THR A 488 15.42 13.80 15.70
N LEU A 489 15.31 14.79 14.81
CA LEU A 489 14.18 15.74 14.70
C LEU A 489 12.92 15.10 14.08
N TYR A 490 13.07 14.16 13.13
CA TYR A 490 11.94 13.57 12.40
C TYR A 490 11.86 12.04 12.57
N GLN A 491 10.80 11.54 13.21
CA GLN A 491 10.50 10.10 13.28
C GLN A 491 9.44 9.69 12.26
N ILE A 492 9.62 8.53 11.63
CA ILE A 492 8.72 7.98 10.59
C ILE A 492 7.91 6.81 11.17
N GLY A 493 6.59 7.02 11.35
CA GLY A 493 5.64 6.00 11.84
C GLY A 493 4.76 5.44 10.72
N ARG A 494 4.41 4.15 10.79
CA ARG A 494 3.49 3.49 9.84
C ARG A 494 2.04 3.83 10.21
N TYR A 495 1.22 4.28 9.26
CA TYR A 495 -0.24 4.41 9.36
C TYR A 495 -0.88 3.11 8.86
N ILE A 496 -1.81 2.55 9.62
CA ILE A 496 -2.26 1.17 9.42
C ILE A 496 -3.78 1.15 9.25
N SER A 497 -4.28 0.66 8.10
CA SER A 497 -5.71 0.51 7.78
C SER A 497 -6.11 -0.95 7.58
N SER A 498 -7.39 -1.27 7.77
CA SER A 498 -7.98 -2.60 8.07
C SER A 498 -7.80 -3.76 7.06
N ASN A 499 -7.13 -3.55 5.92
CA ASN A 499 -7.26 -4.43 4.74
C ASN A 499 -6.02 -5.22 4.29
N GLU A 500 -4.91 -5.22 5.01
CA GLU A 500 -3.70 -5.86 4.50
C GLU A 500 -3.70 -7.37 4.81
N ALA A 501 -3.27 -8.27 3.90
CA ALA A 501 -2.96 -9.68 4.20
C ALA A 501 -2.12 -10.36 3.12
N ARG A 502 -1.06 -11.11 3.51
CA ARG A 502 -0.54 -12.28 2.76
C ARG A 502 0.33 -13.26 3.59
N VAL A 503 0.67 -14.34 2.88
CA VAL A 503 0.86 -15.76 3.22
C VAL A 503 2.23 -16.15 3.79
N PHE A 504 2.22 -17.25 4.54
CA PHE A 504 3.29 -17.81 5.36
C PHE A 504 4.17 -18.88 4.66
N PHE A 505 5.44 -19.02 5.07
CA PHE A 505 6.14 -20.31 5.02
C PHE A 505 6.66 -20.69 6.43
N THR A 506 7.17 -21.92 6.56
CA THR A 506 7.98 -22.67 7.57
C THR A 506 9.54 -22.59 7.48
N THR A 507 10.35 -22.78 8.53
CA THR A 507 11.81 -23.02 8.41
C THR A 507 12.03 -24.44 7.90
N ASP A 508 11.28 -25.39 8.48
CA ASP A 508 11.20 -26.78 8.02
C ASP A 508 10.67 -26.86 6.59
N THR A 509 9.66 -26.06 6.24
CA THR A 509 9.22 -25.99 4.82
C THR A 509 10.20 -25.25 3.92
N ALA A 510 11.14 -24.44 4.42
CA ALA A 510 12.12 -23.76 3.56
C ALA A 510 13.25 -24.70 3.16
N ILE A 511 13.70 -25.56 4.09
CA ILE A 511 14.65 -26.64 3.84
C ILE A 511 13.98 -27.73 2.99
N ASP A 512 12.79 -28.19 3.37
CA ASP A 512 12.01 -29.13 2.54
C ASP A 512 11.67 -28.54 1.17
N ARG A 513 11.49 -27.22 1.01
CA ARG A 513 11.33 -26.59 -0.32
C ARG A 513 12.62 -26.41 -1.10
N ALA A 514 13.76 -26.34 -0.44
CA ALA A 514 15.04 -26.34 -1.13
C ALA A 514 15.38 -27.75 -1.65
N ILE A 515 15.03 -28.78 -0.86
CA ILE A 515 15.22 -30.20 -1.19
C ILE A 515 14.15 -30.69 -2.18
N ASN A 516 12.88 -30.35 -1.94
CA ASN A 516 11.69 -30.69 -2.73
C ASN A 516 11.04 -29.40 -3.28
N PRO A 517 11.65 -28.72 -4.27
CA PRO A 517 11.08 -27.51 -4.82
C PRO A 517 9.65 -27.78 -5.30
N PRO A 518 8.66 -26.96 -4.86
CA PRO A 518 7.28 -27.20 -5.22
C PRO A 518 7.17 -27.10 -6.73
N LYS A 519 6.45 -28.04 -7.33
CA LYS A 519 6.06 -28.02 -8.75
C LYS A 519 5.58 -26.61 -9.12
N THR A 520 6.44 -25.86 -9.81
CA THR A 520 6.16 -24.49 -10.25
C THR A 520 5.54 -24.55 -11.64
N THR A 521 4.89 -23.47 -12.05
CA THR A 521 4.39 -23.36 -13.43
C THR A 521 5.50 -23.46 -14.46
N LEU A 522 6.72 -23.00 -14.14
CA LEU A 522 7.88 -23.10 -15.02
C LEU A 522 8.45 -24.53 -15.08
N THR A 523 8.68 -25.17 -13.94
CA THR A 523 9.19 -26.56 -13.93
C THR A 523 8.19 -27.54 -14.55
N LYS A 524 6.89 -27.28 -14.40
CA LYS A 524 5.86 -28.04 -15.12
C LYS A 524 5.72 -27.69 -16.59
N PHE A 525 6.15 -26.49 -17.01
CA PHE A 525 6.23 -26.18 -18.43
C PHE A 525 7.32 -27.02 -19.09
N PHE A 526 8.49 -27.17 -18.47
CA PHE A 526 9.53 -28.10 -18.94
C PHE A 526 8.99 -29.53 -19.05
N GLU A 527 8.30 -30.03 -18.03
CA GLU A 527 7.67 -31.36 -18.10
C GLU A 527 6.61 -31.46 -19.21
N LEU A 528 5.85 -30.39 -19.46
CA LEU A 528 4.88 -30.34 -20.56
C LEU A 528 5.60 -30.47 -21.92
N CYS A 529 6.69 -29.73 -22.13
CA CYS A 529 7.51 -29.80 -23.34
C CYS A 529 8.16 -31.18 -23.53
N ASN A 530 8.44 -31.91 -22.45
CA ASN A 530 9.00 -33.27 -22.49
C ASN A 530 7.97 -34.36 -22.83
N ARG A 531 6.68 -34.05 -22.94
CA ARG A 531 5.69 -35.06 -23.32
C ARG A 531 5.92 -35.48 -24.78
N VAL A 532 5.75 -36.77 -25.03
CA VAL A 532 5.89 -37.40 -26.35
C VAL A 532 4.59 -37.29 -27.17
N ASP A 533 3.50 -36.82 -26.56
CA ASP A 533 2.21 -36.67 -27.21
C ASP A 533 2.09 -35.36 -28.03
N ALA A 534 0.99 -35.22 -28.77
CA ALA A 534 0.71 -34.04 -29.58
C ALA A 534 0.71 -32.74 -28.75
N PHE A 535 0.32 -32.81 -27.48
CA PHE A 535 0.34 -31.66 -26.58
C PHE A 535 1.77 -31.24 -26.20
N GLY A 536 2.68 -32.19 -25.96
CA GLY A 536 4.08 -31.89 -25.73
C GLY A 536 4.77 -31.32 -26.96
N THR A 537 4.48 -31.88 -28.13
CA THR A 537 4.97 -31.34 -29.41
C THR A 537 4.49 -29.91 -29.65
N PHE A 538 3.21 -29.62 -29.39
CA PHE A 538 2.69 -28.26 -29.48
C PHE A 538 3.28 -27.33 -28.41
N ALA A 539 3.45 -27.79 -27.17
CA ALA A 539 4.03 -26.97 -26.11
C ALA A 539 5.48 -26.54 -26.42
N ARG A 540 6.23 -27.34 -27.18
CA ARG A 540 7.57 -26.99 -27.66
C ARG A 540 7.59 -25.80 -28.62
N THR A 541 6.46 -25.44 -29.23
CA THR A 541 6.36 -24.26 -30.11
C THR A 541 6.02 -22.99 -29.35
N LEU A 542 5.77 -23.05 -28.05
CA LEU A 542 5.30 -21.92 -27.25
C LEU A 542 6.42 -21.28 -26.45
N LEU A 543 6.36 -19.96 -26.30
CA LEU A 543 7.06 -19.23 -25.24
C LEU A 543 6.39 -19.51 -23.89
N TYR A 544 7.15 -19.38 -22.80
CA TYR A 544 6.60 -19.61 -21.47
C TYR A 544 5.42 -18.68 -21.13
N SER A 545 5.45 -17.44 -21.61
CA SER A 545 4.34 -16.48 -21.45
C SER A 545 3.06 -16.85 -22.21
N GLU A 546 3.17 -17.71 -23.24
CA GLU A 546 2.04 -18.07 -24.09
C GLU A 546 1.29 -19.31 -23.59
N VAL A 547 1.94 -20.14 -22.78
CA VAL A 547 1.39 -21.40 -22.23
C VAL A 547 -0.04 -21.22 -21.68
N PRO A 548 -0.37 -20.17 -20.90
CA PRO A 548 -1.70 -20.03 -20.31
C PRO A 548 -2.84 -19.81 -21.30
N HIS A 549 -2.55 -19.40 -22.54
CA HIS A 549 -3.54 -19.29 -23.60
C HIS A 549 -4.06 -20.66 -24.02
N TYR A 550 -3.23 -21.70 -23.95
CA TYR A 550 -3.55 -23.05 -24.46
C TYR A 550 -3.73 -24.08 -23.35
N PHE A 551 -3.04 -23.89 -22.22
CA PHE A 551 -3.05 -24.80 -21.09
C PHE A 551 -3.50 -24.08 -19.83
N GLU A 552 -4.32 -24.74 -19.02
CA GLU A 552 -4.74 -24.26 -17.72
C GLU A 552 -3.95 -24.91 -16.60
N TRP A 553 -3.72 -24.15 -15.53
CA TRP A 553 -3.07 -24.66 -14.34
C TRP A 553 -4.09 -25.43 -13.50
N ALA A 554 -4.06 -26.75 -13.59
CA ALA A 554 -4.99 -27.62 -12.88
C ALA A 554 -4.73 -27.64 -11.36
N GLN A 555 -5.76 -28.00 -10.57
CA GLN A 555 -5.63 -28.18 -9.11
C GLN A 555 -4.56 -29.22 -8.75
N THR A 556 -4.28 -30.17 -9.65
CA THR A 556 -3.21 -31.18 -9.54
C THR A 556 -1.79 -30.60 -9.70
N LYS A 557 -1.65 -29.28 -9.88
CA LYS A 557 -0.39 -28.56 -10.13
C LYS A 557 0.34 -29.08 -11.37
N LYS A 558 -0.40 -29.20 -12.47
CA LYS A 558 0.08 -29.56 -13.81
C LYS A 558 -0.62 -28.69 -14.85
N TRP A 559 0.02 -28.51 -16.00
CA TRP A 559 -0.62 -27.92 -17.17
C TRP A 559 -1.56 -28.96 -17.79
N ALA A 560 -2.83 -28.61 -17.88
CA ALA A 560 -3.86 -29.39 -18.56
C ALA A 560 -4.29 -28.65 -19.84
N PRO A 561 -4.56 -29.35 -20.95
CA PRO A 561 -5.04 -28.71 -22.18
C PRO A 561 -6.40 -28.03 -21.90
N ARG A 562 -6.57 -26.81 -22.38
CA ARG A 562 -7.86 -26.14 -22.31
C ARG A 562 -8.86 -26.85 -23.22
N LYS A 563 -10.10 -26.93 -22.76
CA LYS A 563 -11.23 -27.56 -23.46
C LYS A 563 -12.24 -26.56 -24.02
N GLN A 564 -11.98 -25.26 -23.86
CA GLN A 564 -12.87 -24.17 -24.26
C GLN A 564 -12.06 -23.04 -24.89
N GLY A 565 -12.63 -22.42 -25.93
CA GLY A 565 -11.98 -21.34 -26.69
C GLY A 565 -12.01 -21.62 -28.19
N THR A 566 -11.02 -21.08 -28.91
CA THR A 566 -10.86 -21.31 -30.36
C THR A 566 -10.10 -22.63 -30.57
N PRO A 567 -10.61 -23.61 -31.32
CA PRO A 567 -9.90 -24.87 -31.56
C PRO A 567 -8.59 -24.63 -32.32
N ILE A 568 -7.57 -25.45 -32.04
CA ILE A 568 -6.26 -25.38 -32.70
C ILE A 568 -6.11 -26.57 -33.65
N ASP A 569 -6.14 -26.29 -34.95
CA ASP A 569 -6.04 -27.32 -36.00
C ASP A 569 -4.73 -28.13 -35.89
N ALA A 570 -3.64 -27.47 -35.50
CA ALA A 570 -2.33 -28.09 -35.31
C ALA A 570 -2.26 -29.08 -34.12
N CYS A 571 -3.26 -29.09 -33.23
CA CYS A 571 -3.28 -29.97 -32.05
C CYS A 571 -4.74 -30.32 -31.67
N PRO A 572 -5.31 -31.42 -32.23
CA PRO A 572 -6.68 -31.82 -31.96
C PRO A 572 -6.99 -31.97 -30.46
N GLY A 573 -8.09 -31.37 -30.01
CA GLY A 573 -8.49 -31.36 -28.60
C GLY A 573 -7.85 -30.25 -27.76
N LEU A 574 -7.06 -29.36 -28.36
CA LEU A 574 -6.53 -28.15 -27.73
C LEU A 574 -7.30 -26.90 -28.17
N PHE A 575 -7.56 -26.00 -27.23
CA PHE A 575 -8.27 -24.76 -27.47
C PHE A 575 -7.46 -23.56 -26.96
N LYS A 576 -7.47 -22.46 -27.71
CA LYS A 576 -6.87 -21.17 -27.32
C LYS A 576 -7.91 -20.28 -26.66
N SER A 577 -7.55 -19.73 -25.50
CA SER A 577 -8.35 -18.79 -24.70
C SER A 577 -7.50 -17.57 -24.31
N ASN A 578 -8.11 -16.59 -23.63
CA ASN A 578 -7.53 -15.27 -23.35
C ASN A 578 -6.69 -15.10 -22.04
N PRO A 579 -6.41 -16.13 -21.19
CA PRO A 579 -5.58 -15.91 -20.01
C PRO A 579 -4.12 -15.54 -20.34
N LEU A 580 -3.62 -14.48 -19.70
CA LEU A 580 -2.26 -13.99 -19.88
C LEU A 580 -1.24 -14.69 -18.96
N GLY A 581 -0.07 -15.01 -19.51
CA GLY A 581 1.06 -15.54 -18.75
C GLY A 581 1.85 -14.47 -18.02
N ARG A 582 1.87 -14.57 -16.68
CA ARG A 582 2.68 -13.71 -15.83
C ARG A 582 4.14 -14.19 -15.84
N VAL A 583 5.04 -13.35 -16.33
CA VAL A 583 6.49 -13.50 -16.12
C VAL A 583 6.95 -12.39 -15.19
N PHE A 584 7.71 -12.74 -14.15
CA PHE A 584 8.16 -11.76 -13.16
C PHE A 584 9.02 -10.68 -13.82
N THR A 585 8.80 -9.41 -13.48
CA THR A 585 9.76 -8.35 -13.77
C THR A 585 10.95 -8.54 -12.85
N VAL A 586 12.10 -8.80 -13.44
CA VAL A 586 13.37 -8.96 -12.75
C VAL A 586 14.19 -7.71 -13.00
N ASN A 587 14.81 -7.16 -11.96
CA ASN A 587 15.72 -6.04 -12.11
C ASN A 587 17.02 -6.55 -12.79
N PRO A 588 17.62 -5.83 -13.76
CA PRO A 588 18.89 -6.22 -14.38
C PRO A 588 20.01 -6.56 -13.39
N ARG A 589 20.01 -5.95 -12.19
CA ARG A 589 20.93 -6.26 -11.08
C ARG A 589 20.80 -7.68 -10.53
N GLN A 590 19.68 -8.37 -10.79
CA GLN A 590 19.51 -9.80 -10.49
C GLN A 590 19.92 -10.61 -11.73
N THR A 591 21.19 -10.49 -12.11
CA THR A 591 21.79 -10.95 -13.38
C THR A 591 21.22 -12.28 -13.88
N GLU A 592 21.45 -13.40 -13.20
CA GLU A 592 21.00 -14.72 -13.66
C GLU A 592 19.47 -14.83 -13.81
N CYS A 593 18.71 -14.22 -12.90
CA CYS A 593 17.25 -14.22 -12.99
C CYS A 593 16.75 -13.34 -14.15
N PHE A 594 17.47 -12.26 -14.47
CA PHE A 594 17.12 -11.32 -15.52
C PHE A 594 17.36 -11.94 -16.90
N TYR A 595 18.51 -12.56 -17.10
CA TYR A 595 18.83 -13.24 -18.36
C TYR A 595 17.98 -14.51 -18.55
N LEU A 596 17.72 -15.29 -17.49
CA LEU A 596 16.74 -16.37 -17.57
C LEU A 596 15.36 -15.87 -18.00
N ARG A 597 14.91 -14.74 -17.44
CA ARG A 597 13.64 -14.12 -17.87
C ARG A 597 13.68 -13.74 -19.36
N LEU A 598 14.79 -13.17 -19.83
CA LEU A 598 14.96 -12.78 -21.23
C LEU A 598 14.88 -14.02 -22.15
N LEU A 599 15.50 -15.13 -21.76
CA LEU A 599 15.38 -16.39 -22.48
C LEU A 599 13.94 -16.93 -22.47
N LEU A 600 13.24 -16.90 -21.34
CA LEU A 600 11.86 -17.39 -21.23
C LEU A 600 10.83 -16.62 -22.08
N VAL A 601 11.18 -15.42 -22.55
CA VAL A 601 10.33 -14.61 -23.44
C VAL A 601 10.81 -14.62 -24.90
N ASN A 602 11.94 -15.27 -25.20
CA ASN A 602 12.52 -15.33 -26.55
C ASN A 602 12.79 -16.77 -27.04
N VAL A 603 12.84 -17.76 -26.14
CA VAL A 603 13.15 -19.16 -26.44
C VAL A 603 11.89 -20.00 -26.23
N THR A 604 11.49 -20.72 -27.28
CA THR A 604 10.34 -21.61 -27.26
C THR A 604 10.70 -23.00 -26.75
N GLY A 605 9.78 -23.63 -26.03
CA GLY A 605 9.85 -25.06 -25.74
C GLY A 605 11.04 -25.63 -24.94
N PRO A 606 11.77 -24.88 -24.08
CA PRO A 606 12.90 -25.45 -23.37
C PRO A 606 12.51 -26.67 -22.55
N LEU A 607 13.35 -27.72 -22.59
CA LEU A 607 13.08 -29.00 -21.93
C LEU A 607 13.54 -29.04 -20.46
N SER A 608 14.43 -28.15 -20.06
CA SER A 608 14.97 -28.04 -18.69
C SER A 608 15.70 -26.71 -18.50
N PHE A 609 16.17 -26.45 -17.28
CA PHE A 609 17.09 -25.34 -17.02
C PHE A 609 18.42 -25.52 -17.78
N GLN A 610 18.94 -26.74 -17.92
CA GLN A 610 20.14 -26.99 -18.72
C GLN A 610 19.89 -26.77 -20.22
N ASP A 611 18.68 -27.10 -20.70
CA ASP A 611 18.34 -26.99 -22.11
C ASP A 611 18.18 -25.53 -22.55
N ILE A 612 17.67 -24.66 -21.69
CA ILE A 612 17.52 -23.24 -22.01
C ILE A 612 18.87 -22.51 -22.13
N HIS A 613 19.98 -23.11 -21.68
CA HIS A 613 21.36 -22.62 -21.89
C HIS A 613 21.93 -22.97 -23.28
N LYS A 614 21.13 -23.60 -24.16
CA LYS A 614 21.59 -24.01 -25.49
C LYS A 614 21.13 -23.03 -26.57
N VAL A 615 22.05 -22.69 -27.45
CA VAL A 615 21.76 -21.98 -28.71
C VAL A 615 22.39 -22.78 -29.82
N ASN A 616 21.60 -23.15 -30.83
CA ASN A 616 22.05 -23.99 -31.97
C ASN A 616 22.78 -25.28 -31.56
N GLY A 617 22.38 -25.89 -30.44
CA GLY A 617 22.98 -27.12 -29.90
C GLY A 617 24.25 -26.93 -29.07
N GLN A 618 24.82 -25.72 -29.01
CA GLN A 618 25.97 -25.39 -28.17
C GLN A 618 25.51 -24.95 -26.76
N GLN A 619 26.15 -25.51 -25.73
CA GLN A 619 25.88 -25.19 -24.32
C GLN A 619 26.69 -23.98 -23.88
N TYR A 620 26.03 -23.02 -23.23
CA TYR A 620 26.68 -21.84 -22.65
C TYR A 620 26.71 -21.90 -21.11
N PRO A 621 27.74 -21.36 -20.45
CA PRO A 621 27.94 -21.51 -19.01
C PRO A 621 26.97 -20.66 -18.17
N THR A 622 26.55 -19.49 -18.66
CA THR A 622 25.60 -18.61 -17.95
C THR A 622 24.38 -18.26 -18.82
N TYR A 623 23.28 -17.81 -18.20
CA TYR A 623 22.14 -17.31 -18.97
C TYR A 623 22.49 -16.03 -19.74
N LYS A 624 23.44 -15.23 -19.24
CA LYS A 624 23.97 -14.03 -19.92
C LYS A 624 24.62 -14.41 -21.25
N ASP A 625 25.53 -15.39 -21.23
CA ASP A 625 26.24 -15.86 -22.44
C ASP A 625 25.27 -16.47 -23.46
N THR A 626 24.25 -17.16 -22.95
CA THR A 626 23.16 -17.70 -23.78
C THR A 626 22.35 -16.60 -24.45
N CYS A 627 22.16 -15.43 -23.81
CA CYS A 627 21.50 -14.27 -24.42
C CYS A 627 22.40 -13.53 -25.42
N LEU A 628 23.71 -13.52 -25.19
CA LEU A 628 24.70 -12.91 -26.08
C LEU A 628 24.76 -13.61 -27.44
N ALA A 629 24.79 -14.94 -27.47
CA ALA A 629 24.94 -15.72 -28.70
C ALA A 629 23.90 -15.42 -29.81
N PRO A 630 22.60 -15.28 -29.53
CA PRO A 630 21.58 -14.89 -30.51
C PRO A 630 21.41 -13.37 -30.67
N GLY A 631 22.24 -12.53 -30.01
CA GLY A 631 22.14 -11.07 -30.08
C GLY A 631 20.93 -10.48 -29.35
N LEU A 632 20.50 -11.07 -28.23
CA LEU A 632 19.37 -10.57 -27.43
C LEU A 632 19.74 -9.39 -26.51
N LEU A 633 21.02 -9.02 -26.43
CA LEU A 633 21.52 -7.87 -25.67
C LEU A 633 21.86 -6.73 -26.63
N GLU A 634 21.69 -5.48 -26.18
CA GLU A 634 22.12 -4.30 -26.95
C GLU A 634 23.62 -4.38 -27.24
N ASP A 635 23.99 -3.97 -28.45
CA ASP A 635 25.39 -3.93 -28.87
C ASP A 635 26.14 -2.79 -28.14
N ASP A 636 27.32 -3.11 -27.61
CA ASP A 636 28.16 -2.15 -26.88
C ASP A 636 28.84 -1.14 -27.82
N ASN A 637 28.59 -1.21 -29.13
CA ASN A 637 29.13 -0.27 -30.14
C ASN A 637 28.95 1.21 -29.76
N GLN A 638 27.85 1.57 -29.09
CA GLN A 638 27.63 2.95 -28.63
C GLN A 638 28.69 3.40 -27.62
N TRP A 639 29.18 2.48 -26.78
CA TRP A 639 30.25 2.75 -25.81
C TRP A 639 31.62 2.76 -26.46
N ASP A 640 31.84 1.87 -27.43
CA ASP A 640 33.06 1.84 -28.25
C ASP A 640 33.19 3.08 -29.16
N CYS A 641 32.09 3.78 -29.48
CA CYS A 641 32.14 5.10 -30.14
C CYS A 641 32.30 6.26 -29.13
N MET A 642 31.61 6.21 -28.00
CA MET A 642 31.59 7.28 -27.01
C MET A 642 32.91 7.43 -26.24
N LEU A 643 33.53 6.32 -25.79
CA LEU A 643 34.75 6.38 -24.97
C LEU A 643 35.96 6.94 -25.73
N PRO A 644 36.18 6.63 -27.02
CA PRO A 644 37.18 7.32 -27.84
C PRO A 644 36.90 8.80 -28.04
N GLU A 645 35.63 9.21 -28.20
CA GLU A 645 35.29 10.63 -28.33
C GLU A 645 35.55 11.40 -27.01
N ALA A 646 35.20 10.79 -25.87
CA ALA A 646 35.52 11.33 -24.55
C ALA A 646 37.05 11.41 -24.35
N ALA A 647 37.82 10.44 -24.86
CA ALA A 647 39.28 10.45 -24.80
C ALA A 647 39.93 11.67 -25.45
N LEU A 648 39.27 12.32 -26.42
CA LEU A 648 39.77 13.52 -27.08
C LEU A 648 39.60 14.79 -26.23
N ASN A 649 38.65 14.80 -25.29
CA ASN A 649 38.21 16.02 -24.61
C ASN A 649 38.18 15.92 -23.08
N CYS A 650 38.44 14.74 -22.51
CA CYS A 650 38.35 14.46 -21.08
C CYS A 650 39.66 13.92 -20.52
N THR A 651 39.88 14.14 -19.23
CA THR A 651 40.99 13.56 -18.47
C THR A 651 40.74 12.10 -18.13
N SER A 652 41.80 11.31 -17.88
CA SER A 652 41.68 9.90 -17.47
C SER A 652 40.77 9.69 -16.26
N ILE A 653 40.76 10.62 -15.29
CA ILE A 653 39.85 10.60 -14.13
C ILE A 653 38.38 10.70 -14.57
N GLN A 654 38.07 11.64 -15.48
CA GLN A 654 36.72 11.83 -16.00
C GLN A 654 36.26 10.64 -16.83
N ILE A 655 37.17 10.01 -17.57
CA ILE A 655 36.88 8.80 -18.36
C ILE A 655 36.62 7.61 -17.43
N ARG A 656 37.38 7.44 -16.33
CA ARG A 656 37.09 6.43 -15.30
C ARG A 656 35.73 6.64 -14.64
N LEU A 657 35.34 7.89 -14.37
CA LEU A 657 34.00 8.23 -13.87
C LEU A 657 32.91 7.87 -14.88
N LEU A 658 33.10 8.22 -16.15
CA LEU A 658 32.17 7.88 -17.23
C LEU A 658 32.02 6.36 -17.36
N PHE A 659 33.12 5.62 -17.33
CA PHE A 659 33.13 4.15 -17.36
C PHE A 659 32.39 3.56 -16.15
N ALA A 660 32.63 4.06 -14.93
CA ALA A 660 31.90 3.64 -13.74
C ALA A 660 30.38 3.94 -13.82
N ILE A 661 29.98 5.08 -14.42
CA ILE A 661 28.58 5.39 -14.69
C ILE A 661 27.98 4.39 -15.69
N VAL A 662 28.68 4.09 -16.79
CA VAL A 662 28.24 3.10 -17.79
C VAL A 662 28.04 1.74 -17.13
N LEU A 663 28.99 1.27 -16.32
CA LEU A 663 28.87 -0.01 -15.59
C LEU A 663 27.67 -0.02 -14.62
N THR A 664 27.48 1.05 -13.86
CA THR A 664 26.50 1.09 -12.77
C THR A 664 25.07 1.44 -13.20
N THR A 665 24.92 2.09 -14.36
CA THR A 665 23.63 2.63 -14.83
C THR A 665 23.17 2.06 -16.17
N CYS A 666 24.10 1.69 -17.05
CA CYS A 666 23.80 1.26 -18.42
C CYS A 666 23.96 -0.25 -18.62
N PHE A 667 24.68 -0.95 -17.74
CA PHE A 667 24.82 -2.41 -17.74
C PHE A 667 25.34 -2.99 -19.08
N PRO A 668 26.56 -2.62 -19.51
CA PRO A 668 27.10 -3.05 -20.80
C PRO A 668 27.20 -4.58 -20.90
N ALA A 669 27.00 -5.10 -22.10
CA ALA A 669 26.93 -6.53 -22.34
C ALA A 669 28.29 -7.21 -22.09
N ARG A 670 29.39 -6.56 -22.49
CA ARG A 670 30.78 -7.04 -22.44
C ARG A 670 31.71 -5.99 -21.81
N ALA A 671 31.48 -5.70 -20.52
CA ALA A 671 32.29 -4.76 -19.73
C ALA A 671 33.80 -5.02 -19.81
N GLU A 672 34.22 -6.29 -19.85
CA GLU A 672 35.63 -6.68 -19.98
C GLU A 672 36.26 -6.23 -21.31
N ILE A 673 35.53 -6.38 -22.41
CA ILE A 673 36.01 -5.96 -23.74
C ILE A 673 36.13 -4.44 -23.77
N LEU A 674 35.13 -3.74 -23.25
CA LEU A 674 35.12 -2.28 -23.15
C LEU A 674 36.30 -1.76 -22.31
N TRP A 675 36.60 -2.42 -21.19
CA TRP A 675 37.81 -2.15 -20.40
C TRP A 675 39.08 -2.36 -21.24
N ASN A 676 39.22 -3.51 -21.89
CA ASN A 676 40.41 -3.85 -22.65
C ASN A 676 40.66 -2.88 -23.82
N ASN A 677 39.61 -2.37 -24.45
CA ASN A 677 39.70 -1.39 -25.54
C ASN A 677 40.18 -0.01 -25.07
N HIS A 678 39.89 0.38 -23.82
CA HIS A 678 40.08 1.76 -23.34
C HIS A 678 40.98 1.92 -22.11
N LYS A 679 41.53 0.82 -21.57
CA LYS A 679 42.36 0.83 -20.35
C LYS A 679 43.54 1.80 -20.41
N ASN A 680 44.21 1.95 -21.55
CA ASN A 680 45.36 2.84 -21.68
C ASN A 680 44.96 4.30 -21.43
N THR A 681 43.87 4.76 -22.06
CA THR A 681 43.33 6.11 -21.88
C THR A 681 42.89 6.37 -20.45
N MET A 682 42.29 5.36 -19.81
CA MET A 682 41.88 5.40 -18.40
C MET A 682 43.06 5.30 -17.42
N THR A 683 44.29 5.06 -17.88
CA THR A 683 45.48 4.90 -17.02
C THR A 683 46.56 5.94 -17.33
N ASP A 684 46.34 6.83 -18.30
CA ASP A 684 47.37 7.75 -18.80
C ASP A 684 47.89 8.73 -17.72
N ASP A 685 47.00 9.22 -16.84
CA ASP A 685 47.39 10.05 -15.69
C ASP A 685 48.29 9.30 -14.69
N ILE A 686 48.05 8.01 -14.48
CA ILE A 686 48.89 7.15 -13.62
C ILE A 686 50.27 6.95 -14.26
N LEU A 687 50.32 6.68 -15.57
CA LEU A 687 51.57 6.58 -16.32
C LEU A 687 52.37 7.88 -16.25
N HIS A 688 51.73 9.02 -16.47
CA HIS A 688 52.35 10.33 -16.34
C HIS A 688 52.94 10.54 -14.93
N ARG A 689 52.19 10.17 -13.88
CA ARG A 689 52.64 10.28 -12.49
C ARG A 689 53.88 9.44 -12.22
N HIS A 690 53.95 8.22 -12.75
CA HIS A 690 55.12 7.35 -12.64
C HIS A 690 56.33 7.94 -13.38
N ARG A 691 56.16 8.40 -14.63
CA ARG A 691 57.24 9.04 -15.40
C ARG A 691 57.82 10.24 -14.69
N THR A 692 56.96 11.10 -14.13
CA THR A 692 57.38 12.28 -13.38
C THR A 692 58.05 11.93 -12.06
N ARG A 693 57.53 10.94 -11.32
CA ARG A 693 58.09 10.52 -10.02
C ARG A 693 59.49 9.93 -10.13
N TRP A 694 59.76 9.18 -11.20
CA TRP A 694 61.04 8.51 -11.43
C TRP A 694 61.95 9.26 -12.41
N ASN A 695 61.46 10.38 -12.97
CA ASN A 695 62.12 11.17 -14.00
C ASN A 695 62.62 10.32 -15.20
N ASP A 696 61.81 9.33 -15.59
CA ASP A 696 62.13 8.35 -16.63
C ASP A 696 60.97 8.26 -17.63
N LEU A 697 61.21 8.75 -18.85
CA LEU A 697 60.23 8.75 -19.93
C LEU A 697 60.12 7.39 -20.63
N THR A 698 61.03 6.44 -20.37
CA THR A 698 61.01 5.10 -20.97
C THR A 698 60.00 4.16 -20.31
N ILE A 699 59.46 4.55 -19.14
CA ILE A 699 58.39 3.81 -18.47
C ILE A 699 57.17 3.71 -19.39
N ILE A 700 56.66 2.49 -19.56
CA ILE A 700 55.44 2.16 -20.30
C ILE A 700 54.35 1.68 -19.34
N PHE A 701 53.13 1.47 -19.85
CA PHE A 701 52.05 0.90 -19.07
C PHE A 701 52.42 -0.47 -18.49
N SER A 702 51.96 -0.74 -17.27
CA SER A 702 52.18 -2.02 -16.58
C SER A 702 50.89 -2.49 -15.89
N ASP A 703 50.81 -3.78 -15.58
CA ASP A 703 49.65 -4.36 -14.88
C ASP A 703 49.38 -3.71 -13.52
N ALA A 704 50.45 -3.26 -12.83
CA ALA A 704 50.30 -2.52 -11.58
C ALA A 704 49.54 -1.19 -11.78
N MET A 705 49.80 -0.49 -12.88
CA MET A 705 49.12 0.77 -13.21
C MET A 705 47.66 0.52 -13.63
N TYR A 706 47.40 -0.56 -14.38
CA TYR A 706 46.02 -0.96 -14.72
C TYR A 706 45.22 -1.34 -13.48
N ASN A 707 45.83 -2.05 -12.53
CA ASN A 707 45.19 -2.38 -11.25
C ASN A 707 44.88 -1.13 -10.43
N GLU A 708 45.78 -0.13 -10.40
CA GLU A 708 45.50 1.15 -9.74
C GLU A 708 44.29 1.86 -10.38
N ALA A 709 44.18 1.84 -11.71
CA ALA A 709 43.01 2.37 -12.40
C ALA A 709 41.72 1.59 -12.10
N LEU A 710 41.78 0.27 -12.00
CA LEU A 710 40.64 -0.58 -11.63
C LEU A 710 40.17 -0.34 -10.19
N ILE A 711 41.11 -0.13 -9.24
CA ILE A 711 40.78 0.24 -7.86
C ILE A 711 40.06 1.59 -7.83
N ALA A 712 40.56 2.58 -8.59
CA ALA A 712 39.88 3.87 -8.69
C ALA A 712 38.47 3.77 -9.30
N ILE A 713 38.27 2.87 -10.27
CA ILE A 713 36.94 2.58 -10.83
C ILE A 713 36.05 1.86 -9.81
N GLU A 714 36.60 0.95 -9.02
CA GLU A 714 35.88 0.26 -7.95
C GLU A 714 35.39 1.24 -6.87
N ASP A 715 36.23 2.18 -6.44
CA ASP A 715 35.83 3.24 -5.51
C ASP A 715 34.68 4.08 -6.07
N LEU A 716 34.72 4.40 -7.37
CA LEU A 716 33.65 5.12 -8.05
C LEU A 716 32.35 4.27 -8.14
N CYS A 717 32.45 2.98 -8.43
CA CYS A 717 31.31 2.07 -8.43
C CYS A 717 30.68 1.94 -7.03
N ILE A 718 31.49 1.88 -5.98
CA ILE A 718 31.02 1.88 -4.59
C ILE A 718 30.36 3.22 -4.25
N ALA A 719 30.94 4.34 -4.66
CA ALA A 719 30.36 5.66 -4.42
C ALA A 719 29.01 5.86 -5.15
N ILE A 720 28.89 5.39 -6.39
CA ILE A 720 27.69 5.56 -7.22
C ILE A 720 26.58 4.56 -6.84
N ALA A 721 26.95 3.30 -6.62
CA ALA A 721 26.00 2.18 -6.53
C ALA A 721 26.09 1.36 -5.23
N ASN A 722 27.05 1.67 -4.34
CA ASN A 722 27.34 0.94 -3.11
C ASN A 722 27.61 -0.56 -3.34
N LEU A 723 28.30 -0.87 -4.44
CA LEU A 723 28.65 -2.22 -4.86
C LEU A 723 30.08 -2.27 -5.43
N PRO A 724 30.84 -3.35 -5.18
CA PRO A 724 32.19 -3.52 -5.70
C PRO A 724 32.20 -3.75 -7.22
N LEU A 725 33.35 -3.54 -7.86
CA LEU A 725 33.51 -3.66 -9.31
C LEU A 725 33.21 -5.08 -9.81
N SER A 726 33.56 -6.09 -9.01
CA SER A 726 33.27 -7.52 -9.27
C SER A 726 31.78 -7.85 -9.46
N HIS A 727 30.87 -6.93 -9.10
CA HIS A 727 29.44 -7.11 -9.31
C HIS A 727 28.96 -6.75 -10.73
N PHE A 728 29.81 -6.07 -11.51
CA PHE A 728 29.46 -5.52 -12.83
C PHE A 728 30.21 -6.19 -13.99
N VAL A 729 31.22 -7.00 -13.69
CA VAL A 729 32.11 -7.64 -14.68
C VAL A 729 31.79 -9.13 -14.79
#